data_AF-X6LB03-F1
#
_entry.id   AF-X6LB03-F1
#
_cell.length_a   1.000
_cell.length_b   1.000
_cell.length_c   1.000
_cell.angle_alpha   90.00
_cell.angle_beta   90.00
_cell.angle_gamma   90.00
#
_symmetry.space_group_name_H-M   'P 1'
#
loop_
_entity.id
_entity.type
_entity.pdbx_description
1 polymer ?
#
loop_
_entity_poly.entity_id
_entity_poly.type
_entity_poly.pdbx_seq_one_letter_code
_entity_poly.pdbx_strand_id
1 'polypeptide(L)'
;MNKIWNEWNMEQCLSSKQLFTIVKMIAKDKPADQYHSSVIQSIGSIFYFFASMAQRNSKNGAPCTPFDKFRLIPCINYLALSNWIIEQQFFTLFIDVFHKIDFQSSKVQSIDESDLIEVFTFDFKLRINETFTPTVWIEDNLKDLLRYHSHMIQPTLQFLLDHRNYDTTAKLNPWKRLLRDQKCWFLFQSLYQTNFEEWNTFIASLRQCVVNFAEISDMLLQGFQSQQIHTGADIHVSVFFFFLFVFGKNKQIVDSIIINRWTDGNSIAKTIGSFHKKIESQRLAAIVKWIWTKKGANTSASGESETLTVSILDQLSKNETNRRHWVDLLADPNVDSANPVLQKLLRESFRNWLNTKEEAPFHSKVIELLSLSTFQNFDSRHLWKKVIDRMKNIPKIEALNEENMGSVSEKLCQNLGYCFKCWLWFEQDNPMRVPLFTFFKNVLTSLITNEQLLSIHACDYLTEHLGDIQRLDSFSHPTNLAQLIERLENTLEEYKQFFDLIDIFKQINFFKLSYAQELQLLREHEQSMKIVLDRNKSSIFHKIWRIYHKKYESAALQTSLLIFDKVFRDANQKWENFKLLQDNVYVLLYTNKIAQDLQNGTIRYEDLELMLTRGQIETNEMIKCLENEIQYLFPDLDDEKRRSVVRDVGGKIKKKMDLKEQLQSWRVLKEVTERVKEYHPGKDKIKEDDRWKEYVEALAQMEIITNGKKDISINEASRYYDACFNCVGEGAKACMEAGLFAVLNHCENEIKILASNANFTNKEKFEETLRALGESSHRGLENLAHCLERVNQVMQSKLWQYQLENMTNLSRAILSLYSNSQEFVDMLKKCCDVNLVRIPSLVNEDDKVRTEKSLEQLKEAMVYGQWKFGVCEDILQGDKNNELILKITANTIWHYNEIGENIVVYYLGWTKKN
;
A
#
# COMPACT_ATOMS: atom_id res chain seq x y z
N MET A 1 5.32 7.79 6.38
CA MET A 1 4.16 6.87 6.39
C MET A 1 4.40 5.60 5.58
N ASN A 2 4.77 5.62 4.29
CA ASN A 2 5.00 4.40 3.48
C ASN A 2 5.88 3.31 4.11
N LYS A 3 7.01 3.68 4.74
CA LYS A 3 7.91 2.69 5.38
C LYS A 3 7.28 2.03 6.62
N ILE A 4 6.46 2.78 7.35
CA ILE A 4 5.71 2.31 8.52
C ILE A 4 4.60 1.34 8.08
N TRP A 5 3.93 1.65 6.97
CA TRP A 5 2.88 0.79 6.41
C TRP A 5 3.44 -0.54 5.90
N ASN A 6 4.61 -0.52 5.24
CA ASN A 6 5.29 -1.72 4.77
C ASN A 6 5.94 -2.56 5.90
N GLU A 7 6.43 -1.94 6.98
CA GLU A 7 7.10 -2.66 8.09
C GLU A 7 6.15 -3.12 9.20
N TRP A 8 4.98 -2.50 9.36
CA TRP A 8 4.00 -2.86 10.40
C TRP A 8 3.18 -4.12 10.09
N ASN A 9 3.29 -4.69 8.89
CA ASN A 9 2.35 -5.72 8.42
C ASN A 9 0.88 -5.29 8.66
N MET A 10 0.59 -3.97 8.56
CA MET A 10 -0.76 -3.41 8.70
C MET A 10 -1.71 -3.93 7.62
N GLU A 11 -1.14 -4.55 6.58
CA GLU A 11 -1.82 -5.47 5.66
C GLU A 11 -2.74 -6.45 6.42
N GLN A 12 -2.37 -6.90 7.63
CA GLN A 12 -3.18 -7.78 8.49
C GLN A 12 -4.12 -7.08 9.49
N CYS A 13 -4.05 -5.75 9.65
CA CYS A 13 -4.59 -5.06 10.83
C CYS A 13 -5.79 -4.15 10.57
N LEU A 14 -6.04 -3.74 9.33
CA LEU A 14 -7.25 -2.96 9.00
C LEU A 14 -8.39 -3.92 8.69
N SER A 15 -9.57 -3.68 9.26
CA SER A 15 -10.80 -4.32 8.81
C SER A 15 -11.23 -3.74 7.46
N SER A 16 -12.05 -4.49 6.71
CA SER A 16 -12.64 -4.00 5.44
C SER A 16 -13.39 -2.67 5.63
N LYS A 17 -14.02 -2.47 6.80
CA LYS A 17 -14.74 -1.24 7.17
C LYS A 17 -13.78 -0.07 7.32
N GLN A 18 -12.69 -0.24 8.07
CA GLN A 18 -11.67 0.80 8.23
C GLN A 18 -11.02 1.17 6.88
N LEU A 19 -10.69 0.17 6.06
CA LEU A 19 -10.13 0.40 4.73
C LEU A 19 -11.11 1.17 3.83
N PHE A 20 -12.38 0.78 3.84
CA PHE A 20 -13.44 1.49 3.11
C PHE A 20 -13.55 2.95 3.54
N THR A 21 -13.57 3.22 4.86
CA THR A 21 -13.63 4.59 5.40
C THR A 21 -12.42 5.42 4.97
N ILE A 22 -11.21 4.86 5.07
CA ILE A 22 -9.97 5.55 4.66
C ILE A 22 -10.03 5.93 3.17
N VAL A 23 -10.36 4.97 2.30
CA VAL A 23 -10.43 5.22 0.86
C VAL A 23 -11.52 6.23 0.52
N LYS A 24 -12.69 6.15 1.18
CA LYS A 24 -13.77 7.11 1.00
C LYS A 24 -13.37 8.53 1.44
N MET A 25 -12.64 8.67 2.54
CA MET A 25 -12.12 9.97 2.99
C MET A 25 -11.15 10.56 1.97
N ILE A 26 -10.23 9.74 1.45
CA ILE A 26 -9.28 10.15 0.41
C ILE A 26 -10.02 10.58 -0.86
N ALA A 27 -11.02 9.80 -1.28
CA ALA A 27 -11.83 10.10 -2.46
C ALA A 27 -12.64 11.39 -2.36
N LYS A 28 -12.95 11.87 -1.15
CA LYS A 28 -13.68 13.12 -0.92
C LYS A 28 -12.83 14.35 -1.25
N ASP A 29 -11.53 14.29 -0.98
CA ASP A 29 -10.66 15.47 -1.05
C ASP A 29 -10.12 15.70 -2.47
N LYS A 30 -9.76 14.63 -3.20
CA LYS A 30 -9.27 14.71 -4.58
C LYS A 30 -9.61 13.46 -5.41
N PRO A 31 -9.71 13.57 -6.74
CA PRO A 31 -9.78 12.40 -7.62
C PRO A 31 -8.47 11.61 -7.59
N ALA A 32 -8.56 10.29 -7.84
CA ALA A 32 -7.48 9.34 -7.59
C ALA A 32 -6.20 9.60 -8.44
N ASP A 33 -6.36 10.22 -9.60
CA ASP A 33 -5.31 10.64 -10.53
C ASP A 33 -4.46 11.83 -10.03
N GLN A 34 -4.96 12.56 -9.03
CA GLN A 34 -4.27 13.70 -8.41
C GLN A 34 -3.49 13.35 -7.14
N TYR A 35 -3.56 12.10 -6.66
CA TYR A 35 -2.79 11.65 -5.51
C TYR A 35 -1.39 11.17 -5.90
N HIS A 36 -0.42 11.42 -5.02
CA HIS A 36 0.95 10.97 -5.19
C HIS A 36 0.99 9.43 -5.29
N SER A 37 1.70 8.88 -6.29
CA SER A 37 1.76 7.43 -6.58
C SER A 37 2.04 6.56 -5.35
N SER A 38 2.80 7.07 -4.38
CA SER A 38 3.12 6.41 -3.11
C SER A 38 1.92 6.10 -2.20
N VAL A 39 0.86 6.93 -2.21
CA VAL A 39 -0.36 6.73 -1.40
C VAL A 39 -1.22 5.65 -2.05
N ILE A 40 -1.41 5.75 -3.37
CA ILE A 40 -2.14 4.77 -4.18
C ILE A 40 -1.47 3.39 -4.10
N GLN A 41 -0.13 3.34 -4.17
CA GLN A 41 0.66 2.11 -3.96
C GLN A 41 0.39 1.48 -2.59
N SER A 42 0.35 2.27 -1.52
CA SER A 42 0.16 1.76 -0.16
C SER A 42 -1.24 1.17 0.02
N ILE A 43 -2.27 1.83 -0.51
CA ILE A 43 -3.64 1.31 -0.52
C ILE A 43 -3.68 0.02 -1.35
N GLY A 44 -3.07 0.03 -2.53
CA GLY A 44 -2.97 -1.14 -3.42
C GLY A 44 -2.35 -2.38 -2.76
N SER A 45 -1.26 -2.21 -2.00
CA SER A 45 -0.63 -3.30 -1.25
C SER A 45 -1.55 -3.89 -0.17
N ILE A 46 -2.35 -3.07 0.50
CA ILE A 46 -3.33 -3.56 1.48
C ILE A 46 -4.43 -4.37 0.78
N PHE A 47 -4.93 -3.88 -0.36
CA PHE A 47 -5.87 -4.65 -1.17
C PHE A 47 -5.28 -5.99 -1.59
N TYR A 48 -4.01 -6.03 -2.02
CA TYR A 48 -3.30 -7.27 -2.38
C TYR A 48 -3.36 -8.30 -1.28
N PHE A 49 -3.07 -7.86 -0.06
CA PHE A 49 -3.13 -8.75 1.08
C PHE A 49 -4.55 -9.28 1.32
N PHE A 50 -5.56 -8.42 1.30
CA PHE A 50 -6.97 -8.82 1.43
C PHE A 50 -7.41 -9.84 0.37
N ALA A 51 -7.04 -9.62 -0.89
CA ALA A 51 -7.35 -10.54 -1.99
C ALA A 51 -6.62 -11.88 -1.85
N SER A 52 -5.34 -11.86 -1.44
CA SER A 52 -4.55 -13.07 -1.20
C SER A 52 -5.10 -13.90 -0.04
N MET A 53 -5.60 -13.26 1.03
CA MET A 53 -6.28 -13.93 2.14
C MET A 53 -7.63 -14.50 1.70
N ALA A 54 -8.40 -13.75 0.90
CA ALA A 54 -9.68 -14.20 0.38
C ALA A 54 -9.58 -15.48 -0.48
N GLN A 55 -8.44 -15.71 -1.17
CA GLN A 55 -8.18 -16.93 -1.95
C GLN A 55 -7.77 -18.14 -1.08
N ARG A 56 -7.16 -17.93 0.10
CA ARG A 56 -6.65 -19.01 0.97
C ARG A 56 -7.69 -19.63 1.92
N ASN A 57 -8.93 -19.15 1.89
CA ASN A 57 -10.00 -19.47 2.85
C ASN A 57 -10.58 -20.90 2.84
N SER A 58 -9.85 -21.93 2.37
CA SER A 58 -10.38 -23.31 2.36
C SER A 58 -10.01 -24.18 3.57
N LYS A 59 -9.16 -23.74 4.52
CA LYS A 59 -8.71 -24.64 5.62
C LYS A 59 -8.73 -24.12 7.06
N ASN A 60 -8.62 -22.82 7.37
CA ASN A 60 -8.39 -22.36 8.77
C ASN A 60 -9.30 -21.22 9.29
N GLY A 61 -10.55 -21.08 8.82
CA GLY A 61 -11.50 -20.06 9.32
C GLY A 61 -11.21 -18.65 8.76
N ALA A 62 -12.25 -17.96 8.27
CA ALA A 62 -12.07 -16.81 7.37
C ALA A 62 -11.80 -15.46 8.08
N PRO A 63 -10.77 -14.69 7.66
CA PRO A 63 -10.53 -13.30 8.05
C PRO A 63 -11.20 -12.25 7.13
N CYS A 64 -12.04 -12.64 6.18
CA CYS A 64 -12.77 -11.72 5.29
C CYS A 64 -14.09 -12.36 4.83
N THR A 65 -15.21 -11.74 5.21
CA THR A 65 -16.57 -12.23 4.92
C THR A 65 -17.03 -11.86 3.50
N PRO A 66 -18.09 -12.49 2.96
CA PRO A 66 -18.69 -12.08 1.70
C PRO A 66 -19.08 -10.59 1.67
N PHE A 67 -19.65 -10.07 2.76
CA PHE A 67 -19.99 -8.64 2.82
C PHE A 67 -18.76 -7.73 2.90
N ASP A 68 -17.67 -8.16 3.53
CA ASP A 68 -16.41 -7.42 3.52
C ASP A 68 -15.87 -7.25 2.09
N LYS A 69 -15.99 -8.29 1.26
CA LYS A 69 -15.63 -8.20 -0.16
C LYS A 69 -16.56 -7.23 -0.89
N PHE A 70 -17.87 -7.29 -0.63
CA PHE A 70 -18.84 -6.39 -1.25
C PHE A 70 -18.58 -4.93 -0.91
N ARG A 71 -18.30 -4.63 0.37
CA ARG A 71 -17.96 -3.29 0.88
C ARG A 71 -16.76 -2.68 0.16
N LEU A 72 -15.81 -3.50 -0.28
CA LEU A 72 -14.56 -3.07 -0.89
C LEU A 72 -14.64 -2.82 -2.41
N ILE A 73 -15.74 -3.18 -3.07
CA ILE A 73 -15.96 -2.94 -4.52
C ILE A 73 -15.72 -1.47 -4.92
N PRO A 74 -16.31 -0.47 -4.22
CA PRO A 74 -16.16 0.93 -4.63
C PRO A 74 -14.72 1.42 -4.47
N CYS A 75 -13.99 0.89 -3.49
CA CYS A 75 -12.59 1.23 -3.28
C CYS A 75 -11.69 0.73 -4.42
N ILE A 76 -11.97 -0.46 -4.94
CA ILE A 76 -11.23 -1.00 -6.10
C ILE A 76 -11.52 -0.16 -7.33
N ASN A 77 -12.79 0.18 -7.55
CA ASN A 77 -13.14 1.05 -8.65
C ASN A 77 -12.47 2.44 -8.51
N TYR A 78 -12.42 3.01 -7.30
CA TYR A 78 -11.70 4.26 -7.05
C TYR A 78 -10.20 4.15 -7.38
N LEU A 79 -9.54 3.06 -7.01
CA LEU A 79 -8.13 2.88 -7.35
C LEU A 79 -7.91 2.65 -8.85
N ALA A 80 -8.85 2.03 -9.55
CA ALA A 80 -8.79 1.86 -11.00
C ALA A 80 -8.77 3.21 -11.75
N LEU A 81 -9.34 4.28 -11.17
CA LEU A 81 -9.25 5.65 -11.72
C LEU A 81 -7.82 6.20 -11.77
N SER A 82 -6.93 5.75 -10.89
CA SER A 82 -5.56 6.27 -10.81
C SER A 82 -4.62 5.73 -11.90
N ASN A 83 -5.11 4.83 -12.79
CA ASN A 83 -4.33 4.02 -13.74
C ASN A 83 -3.19 3.16 -13.15
N TRP A 84 -2.80 3.37 -11.88
CA TRP A 84 -1.75 2.62 -11.19
C TRP A 84 -2.02 1.11 -11.19
N ILE A 85 -3.28 0.73 -11.00
CA ILE A 85 -3.66 -0.68 -10.94
C ILE A 85 -3.56 -1.36 -12.32
N ILE A 86 -3.85 -0.65 -13.42
CA ILE A 86 -3.86 -1.22 -14.78
C ILE A 86 -2.45 -1.64 -15.23
N GLU A 87 -1.41 -0.98 -14.72
CA GLU A 87 -0.01 -1.30 -15.02
C GLU A 87 0.53 -2.52 -14.26
N GLN A 88 -0.20 -3.03 -13.26
CA GLN A 88 0.24 -4.17 -12.45
C GLN A 88 -0.37 -5.49 -12.95
N GLN A 89 0.47 -6.48 -13.23
CA GLN A 89 0.04 -7.83 -13.68
C GLN A 89 -0.96 -8.51 -12.74
N PHE A 90 -1.05 -8.07 -11.48
CA PHE A 90 -1.93 -8.63 -10.47
C PHE A 90 -3.40 -8.16 -10.59
N PHE A 91 -3.72 -7.12 -11.37
CA PHE A 91 -5.07 -6.55 -11.44
C PHE A 91 -6.16 -7.55 -11.85
N THR A 92 -5.86 -8.43 -12.79
CA THR A 92 -6.80 -9.48 -13.24
C THR A 92 -7.14 -10.44 -12.11
N LEU A 93 -6.13 -10.87 -11.32
CA LEU A 93 -6.34 -11.71 -10.13
C LEU A 93 -7.21 -11.03 -9.07
N PHE A 94 -7.14 -9.70 -8.94
CA PHE A 94 -8.01 -8.94 -8.04
C PHE A 94 -9.46 -8.96 -8.50
N ILE A 95 -9.69 -8.56 -9.74
CA ILE A 95 -11.02 -8.49 -10.35
C ILE A 95 -11.76 -9.82 -10.20
N ASP A 96 -11.05 -10.94 -10.38
CA ASP A 96 -11.61 -12.30 -10.24
C ASP A 96 -12.14 -12.59 -8.82
N VAL A 97 -11.53 -12.03 -7.77
CA VAL A 97 -11.99 -12.19 -6.38
C VAL A 97 -13.33 -11.49 -6.13
N PHE A 98 -13.64 -10.42 -6.88
CA PHE A 98 -14.84 -9.60 -6.68
C PHE A 98 -15.93 -9.82 -7.74
N HIS A 99 -15.66 -10.57 -8.82
CA HIS A 99 -16.67 -10.86 -9.84
C HIS A 99 -17.73 -11.89 -9.41
N LYS A 100 -17.46 -12.70 -8.37
CA LYS A 100 -18.40 -13.71 -7.85
C LYS A 100 -18.24 -13.89 -6.34
N ILE A 101 -18.89 -13.02 -5.57
CA ILE A 101 -18.92 -13.15 -4.12
C ILE A 101 -19.95 -14.22 -3.71
N ASP A 102 -19.49 -15.29 -3.07
CA ASP A 102 -20.37 -16.35 -2.56
C ASP A 102 -20.97 -15.99 -1.19
N PHE A 103 -22.18 -15.43 -1.20
CA PHE A 103 -22.98 -15.12 -0.01
C PHE A 103 -23.70 -16.35 0.59
N GLN A 104 -23.68 -17.51 -0.06
CA GLN A 104 -24.33 -18.72 0.44
C GLN A 104 -23.56 -19.34 1.62
N SER A 105 -22.23 -19.20 1.60
CA SER A 105 -21.33 -19.76 2.61
C SER A 105 -21.33 -19.02 3.95
N SER A 106 -21.87 -17.79 4.02
CA SER A 106 -21.92 -17.01 5.25
C SER A 106 -23.12 -17.42 6.11
N LYS A 107 -22.89 -18.26 7.13
CA LYS A 107 -23.84 -18.43 8.23
C LYS A 107 -23.99 -17.09 8.96
N VAL A 108 -25.17 -16.46 8.82
CA VAL A 108 -25.69 -15.40 9.70
C VAL A 108 -24.73 -14.23 9.94
N GLN A 109 -24.25 -13.59 8.87
CA GLN A 109 -23.69 -12.25 9.03
C GLN A 109 -24.84 -11.24 9.04
N SER A 110 -25.06 -10.55 10.17
CA SER A 110 -25.94 -9.39 10.19
C SER A 110 -25.25 -8.28 9.41
N ILE A 111 -25.82 -7.92 8.26
CA ILE A 111 -25.42 -6.73 7.53
C ILE A 111 -26.17 -5.56 8.19
N ASP A 112 -25.49 -4.45 8.42
CA ASP A 112 -26.16 -3.22 8.85
C ASP A 112 -26.66 -2.44 7.62
N GLU A 113 -27.88 -1.91 7.70
CA GLU A 113 -28.49 -1.16 6.61
C GLU A 113 -27.65 0.06 6.26
N SER A 114 -27.17 0.80 7.28
CA SER A 114 -26.40 2.02 7.06
C SER A 114 -25.07 1.74 6.35
N ASP A 115 -24.39 0.63 6.70
CA ASP A 115 -23.18 0.18 6.02
C ASP A 115 -23.44 -0.12 4.54
N LEU A 116 -24.55 -0.80 4.20
CA LEU A 116 -24.90 -1.13 2.81
C LEU A 116 -25.20 0.13 1.99
N ILE A 117 -25.99 1.05 2.55
CA ILE A 117 -26.31 2.33 1.92
C ILE A 117 -25.04 3.18 1.71
N GLU A 118 -24.11 3.14 2.66
CA GLU A 118 -22.85 3.86 2.56
C GLU A 118 -21.98 3.36 1.39
N VAL A 119 -21.94 2.04 1.18
CA VAL A 119 -21.24 1.41 0.06
C VAL A 119 -21.84 1.86 -1.27
N PHE A 120 -23.16 1.83 -1.42
CA PHE A 120 -23.82 2.31 -2.65
C PHE A 120 -23.60 3.79 -2.90
N THR A 121 -23.73 4.61 -1.85
CA THR A 121 -23.51 6.05 -1.94
C THR A 121 -22.11 6.35 -2.45
N PHE A 122 -21.10 5.62 -1.95
CA PHE A 122 -19.73 5.83 -2.42
C PHE A 122 -19.54 5.37 -3.86
N ASP A 123 -20.02 4.18 -4.23
CA ASP A 123 -19.91 3.65 -5.60
C ASP A 123 -20.57 4.57 -6.63
N PHE A 124 -21.79 5.02 -6.36
CA PHE A 124 -22.52 5.89 -7.28
C PHE A 124 -21.92 7.29 -7.39
N LYS A 125 -21.33 7.83 -6.32
CA LYS A 125 -20.58 9.09 -6.39
C LYS A 125 -19.38 9.00 -7.35
N LEU A 126 -18.70 7.85 -7.39
CA LEU A 126 -17.60 7.64 -8.36
C LEU A 126 -18.11 7.69 -9.81
N ARG A 127 -19.34 7.22 -10.05
CA ARG A 127 -20.00 7.17 -11.37
C ARG A 127 -20.53 8.50 -11.88
N ILE A 128 -20.58 9.55 -11.05
CA ILE A 128 -20.93 10.90 -11.50
C ILE A 128 -19.89 11.44 -12.48
N ASN A 129 -18.63 10.97 -12.38
CA ASN A 129 -17.61 11.33 -13.35
C ASN A 129 -17.82 10.59 -14.68
N GLU A 130 -18.14 11.32 -15.76
CA GLU A 130 -18.42 10.75 -17.09
C GLU A 130 -17.28 9.92 -17.69
N THR A 131 -16.03 10.15 -17.23
CA THR A 131 -14.85 9.39 -17.69
C THR A 131 -14.66 8.06 -16.97
N PHE A 132 -15.33 7.86 -15.85
CA PHE A 132 -15.21 6.66 -15.04
C PHE A 132 -16.04 5.51 -15.63
N THR A 133 -15.44 4.33 -15.73
CA THR A 133 -16.18 3.09 -15.98
C THR A 133 -15.85 2.11 -14.85
N PRO A 134 -16.84 1.64 -14.06
CA PRO A 134 -16.60 0.65 -13.02
C PRO A 134 -15.93 -0.58 -13.60
N THR A 135 -14.85 -1.02 -12.96
CA THR A 135 -14.20 -2.28 -13.31
C THR A 135 -15.01 -3.46 -12.78
N VAL A 136 -15.49 -3.35 -11.55
CA VAL A 136 -16.40 -4.31 -10.92
C VAL A 136 -17.73 -3.62 -10.66
N TRP A 137 -18.80 -4.17 -11.22
CA TRP A 137 -20.14 -3.62 -11.06
C TRP A 137 -20.78 -4.14 -9.79
N ILE A 138 -21.20 -3.24 -8.90
CA ILE A 138 -21.82 -3.62 -7.63
C ILE A 138 -23.13 -4.39 -7.84
N GLU A 139 -23.86 -4.09 -8.91
CA GLU A 139 -25.11 -4.73 -9.33
C GLU A 139 -24.94 -6.22 -9.60
N ASP A 140 -23.77 -6.64 -10.12
CA ASP A 140 -23.53 -8.04 -10.47
C ASP A 140 -23.47 -8.93 -9.22
N ASN A 141 -23.03 -8.37 -8.09
CA ASN A 141 -22.98 -9.06 -6.79
C ASN A 141 -24.24 -8.80 -5.94
N LEU A 142 -24.97 -7.71 -6.21
CA LEU A 142 -26.12 -7.29 -5.42
C LEU A 142 -27.24 -8.34 -5.42
N LYS A 143 -27.52 -8.94 -6.58
CA LYS A 143 -28.56 -9.97 -6.71
C LYS A 143 -28.33 -11.16 -5.78
N ASP A 144 -27.07 -11.58 -5.64
CA ASP A 144 -26.70 -12.71 -4.79
C ASP A 144 -26.74 -12.29 -3.32
N LEU A 145 -26.31 -11.06 -2.97
CA LEU A 145 -26.45 -10.51 -1.62
C LEU A 145 -27.92 -10.48 -1.19
N LEU A 146 -28.81 -9.90 -2.00
CA LEU A 146 -30.22 -9.74 -1.67
C LEU A 146 -30.97 -11.08 -1.61
N ARG A 147 -30.52 -12.08 -2.38
CA ARG A 147 -31.08 -13.44 -2.32
C ARG A 147 -30.93 -14.08 -0.94
N TYR A 148 -29.79 -13.86 -0.28
CA TYR A 148 -29.48 -14.45 1.02
C TYR A 148 -29.77 -13.50 2.20
N HIS A 149 -29.94 -12.20 1.94
CA HIS A 149 -30.29 -11.17 2.92
C HIS A 149 -31.59 -10.45 2.54
N SER A 150 -32.71 -11.17 2.51
CA SER A 150 -34.01 -10.64 2.02
C SER A 150 -34.53 -9.41 2.78
N HIS A 151 -34.17 -9.24 4.06
CA HIS A 151 -34.51 -8.05 4.83
C HIS A 151 -33.87 -6.76 4.27
N MET A 152 -32.81 -6.87 3.47
CA MET A 152 -32.15 -5.73 2.82
C MET A 152 -32.79 -5.30 1.50
N ILE A 153 -33.76 -6.06 0.96
CA ILE A 153 -34.38 -5.76 -0.33
C ILE A 153 -35.08 -4.40 -0.28
N GLN A 154 -35.92 -4.16 0.74
CA GLN A 154 -36.69 -2.91 0.85
C GLN A 154 -35.79 -1.67 1.01
N PRO A 155 -34.83 -1.63 1.96
CA PRO A 155 -33.89 -0.50 2.06
C PRO A 155 -33.11 -0.24 0.78
N THR A 156 -32.63 -1.31 0.13
CA THR A 156 -31.86 -1.20 -1.11
C THR A 156 -32.71 -0.61 -2.23
N LEU A 157 -33.96 -1.06 -2.38
CA LEU A 157 -34.87 -0.53 -3.39
C LEU A 157 -35.25 0.91 -3.10
N GLN A 158 -35.52 1.27 -1.85
CA GLN A 158 -35.82 2.65 -1.48
C GLN A 158 -34.67 3.59 -1.83
N PHE A 159 -33.42 3.18 -1.57
CA PHE A 159 -32.23 3.93 -1.97
C PHE A 159 -32.08 4.02 -3.50
N LEU A 160 -32.25 2.91 -4.22
CA LEU A 160 -32.16 2.88 -5.68
C LEU A 160 -33.30 3.64 -6.36
N LEU A 161 -34.45 3.83 -5.72
CA LEU A 161 -35.59 4.56 -6.28
C LEU A 161 -35.55 6.07 -5.98
N ASP A 162 -34.62 6.54 -5.16
CA ASP A 162 -34.35 7.97 -5.01
C ASP A 162 -33.37 8.41 -6.11
N HIS A 163 -33.94 9.04 -7.14
CA HIS A 163 -33.22 9.54 -8.33
C HIS A 163 -32.15 10.59 -8.01
N ARG A 164 -32.08 11.12 -6.78
CA ARG A 164 -31.02 12.05 -6.35
C ARG A 164 -29.71 11.34 -6.03
N ASN A 165 -29.71 10.02 -5.91
CA ASN A 165 -28.54 9.25 -5.48
C ASN A 165 -27.54 8.92 -6.59
N TYR A 166 -27.92 9.05 -7.86
CA TYR A 166 -27.07 8.77 -9.01
C TYR A 166 -27.57 9.53 -10.25
N ASP A 167 -26.71 9.67 -11.26
CA ASP A 167 -27.08 10.33 -12.52
C ASP A 167 -28.07 9.46 -13.32
N THR A 168 -29.28 9.99 -13.52
CA THR A 168 -30.37 9.32 -14.24
C THR A 168 -30.16 9.29 -15.75
N THR A 169 -29.31 10.20 -16.28
CA THR A 169 -28.95 10.33 -17.70
C THR A 169 -27.75 9.46 -18.08
N ALA A 170 -26.94 9.05 -17.09
CA ALA A 170 -25.70 8.32 -17.32
C ALA A 170 -25.92 6.95 -17.97
N LYS A 171 -24.98 6.60 -18.86
CA LYS A 171 -24.82 5.24 -19.41
C LYS A 171 -24.69 4.16 -18.31
N LEU A 172 -24.24 4.57 -17.12
CA LEU A 172 -23.93 3.72 -15.96
C LEU A 172 -25.10 3.59 -14.97
N ASN A 173 -26.31 3.98 -15.36
CA ASN A 173 -27.50 3.88 -14.51
C ASN A 173 -27.71 2.44 -13.98
N PRO A 174 -27.88 2.26 -12.65
CA PRO A 174 -27.93 0.94 -12.03
C PRO A 174 -29.10 0.08 -12.55
N TRP A 175 -30.24 0.69 -12.89
CA TRP A 175 -31.43 -0.03 -13.34
C TRP A 175 -31.25 -0.76 -14.66
N LYS A 176 -30.45 -0.22 -15.60
CA LYS A 176 -30.20 -0.89 -16.88
C LYS A 176 -29.53 -2.24 -16.70
N ARG A 177 -28.64 -2.35 -15.70
CA ARG A 177 -27.90 -3.58 -15.42
C ARG A 177 -28.72 -4.54 -14.57
N LEU A 178 -29.39 -4.03 -13.54
CA LEU A 178 -30.26 -4.84 -12.66
C LEU A 178 -31.41 -5.49 -13.43
N LEU A 179 -32.07 -4.77 -14.34
CA LEU A 179 -33.23 -5.28 -15.09
C LEU A 179 -32.85 -6.21 -16.25
N ARG A 180 -31.61 -6.15 -16.73
CA ARG A 180 -31.12 -7.06 -17.77
C ARG A 180 -30.86 -8.47 -17.24
N ASP A 181 -30.61 -8.61 -15.94
CA ASP A 181 -30.42 -9.92 -15.31
C ASP A 181 -31.77 -10.51 -14.89
N GLN A 182 -32.20 -11.58 -15.57
CA GLN A 182 -33.43 -12.31 -15.26
C GLN A 182 -33.49 -12.80 -13.81
N LYS A 183 -32.33 -13.00 -13.15
CA LYS A 183 -32.28 -13.37 -11.74
C LYS A 183 -32.68 -12.22 -10.82
N CYS A 184 -32.54 -10.96 -11.17
CA CYS A 184 -33.05 -9.89 -10.32
C CYS A 184 -34.59 -9.90 -10.26
N TRP A 185 -35.26 -10.55 -11.21
CA TRP A 185 -36.72 -10.55 -11.33
C TRP A 185 -37.44 -11.25 -10.18
N PHE A 186 -36.84 -12.31 -9.61
CA PHE A 186 -37.42 -12.97 -8.45
C PHE A 186 -37.45 -12.05 -7.21
N LEU A 187 -36.52 -11.09 -7.10
CA LEU A 187 -36.45 -10.16 -5.96
C LEU A 187 -37.66 -9.21 -5.97
N PHE A 188 -37.93 -8.59 -7.12
CA PHE A 188 -39.08 -7.69 -7.27
C PHE A 188 -40.41 -8.44 -7.11
N GLN A 189 -40.51 -9.67 -7.63
CA GLN A 189 -41.69 -10.52 -7.43
C GLN A 189 -41.87 -10.91 -5.95
N SER A 190 -40.79 -11.20 -5.23
CA SER A 190 -40.87 -11.58 -3.81
C SER A 190 -41.35 -10.43 -2.92
N LEU A 191 -40.98 -9.19 -3.25
CA LEU A 191 -41.33 -8.01 -2.48
C LEU A 191 -42.77 -7.56 -2.75
N TYR A 192 -43.13 -7.40 -4.03
CA TYR A 192 -44.41 -6.79 -4.41
C TYR A 192 -45.52 -7.82 -4.65
N GLN A 193 -45.18 -9.11 -4.81
CA GLN A 193 -46.12 -10.22 -5.03
C GLN A 193 -47.24 -9.83 -6.03
N THR A 194 -48.51 -9.94 -5.60
CA THR A 194 -49.70 -9.51 -6.34
C THR A 194 -50.21 -8.13 -5.92
N ASN A 195 -49.45 -7.35 -5.14
CA ASN A 195 -49.85 -6.01 -4.70
C ASN A 195 -49.61 -4.97 -5.82
N PHE A 196 -50.65 -4.76 -6.64
CA PHE A 196 -50.59 -3.85 -7.79
C PHE A 196 -50.33 -2.38 -7.43
N GLU A 197 -50.76 -1.93 -6.24
CA GLU A 197 -50.54 -0.55 -5.81
C GLU A 197 -49.05 -0.30 -5.54
N GLU A 198 -48.35 -1.28 -4.96
CA GLU A 198 -46.91 -1.20 -4.75
C GLU A 198 -46.13 -1.29 -6.07
N TRP A 199 -46.58 -2.13 -7.02
CA TRP A 199 -46.02 -2.15 -8.38
C TRP A 199 -46.20 -0.81 -9.12
N ASN A 200 -47.36 -0.15 -8.95
CA ASN A 200 -47.60 1.16 -9.53
C ASN A 200 -46.65 2.22 -8.95
N THR A 201 -46.50 2.23 -7.63
CA THR A 201 -45.56 3.12 -6.93
C THR A 201 -44.13 2.86 -7.38
N PHE A 202 -43.72 1.59 -7.46
CA PHE A 202 -42.40 1.18 -7.95
C PHE A 202 -42.14 1.69 -9.37
N ILE A 203 -43.06 1.46 -10.31
CA ILE A 203 -42.88 1.90 -11.70
C ILE A 203 -42.89 3.43 -11.81
N ALA A 204 -43.71 4.12 -11.03
CA ALA A 204 -43.73 5.59 -10.99
C ALA A 204 -42.39 6.15 -10.50
N SER A 205 -41.82 5.59 -9.43
CA SER A 205 -40.49 5.96 -8.94
C SER A 205 -39.38 5.59 -9.93
N LEU A 206 -39.46 4.41 -10.56
CA LEU A 206 -38.50 3.97 -11.57
C LEU A 206 -38.48 4.89 -12.80
N ARG A 207 -39.64 5.44 -13.20
CA ARG A 207 -39.73 6.44 -14.28
C ARG A 207 -38.96 7.72 -13.95
N GLN A 208 -38.91 8.12 -12.68
CA GLN A 208 -38.12 9.27 -12.26
C GLN A 208 -36.61 8.97 -12.25
N CYS A 209 -36.25 7.70 -12.10
CA CYS A 209 -34.86 7.25 -12.04
C CYS A 209 -34.19 7.06 -13.41
N VAL A 210 -34.95 7.05 -14.51
CA VAL A 210 -34.41 6.69 -15.84
C VAL A 210 -34.99 7.57 -16.94
N VAL A 211 -34.10 8.23 -17.68
CA VAL A 211 -34.46 9.17 -18.76
C VAL A 211 -35.14 8.48 -19.94
N ASN A 212 -34.63 7.33 -20.39
CA ASN A 212 -35.23 6.56 -21.49
C ASN A 212 -36.01 5.36 -20.94
N PHE A 213 -37.21 5.62 -20.43
CA PHE A 213 -38.08 4.57 -19.89
C PHE A 213 -38.50 3.54 -20.95
N ALA A 214 -38.47 3.87 -22.25
CA ALA A 214 -38.85 2.93 -23.30
C ALA A 214 -37.94 1.69 -23.32
N GLU A 215 -36.62 1.91 -23.23
CA GLU A 215 -35.62 0.84 -23.16
C GLU A 215 -35.84 -0.09 -21.95
N ILE A 216 -36.20 0.49 -20.81
CA ILE A 216 -36.49 -0.26 -19.59
C ILE A 216 -37.85 -0.96 -19.65
N SER A 217 -38.85 -0.34 -20.27
CA SER A 217 -40.19 -0.91 -20.37
C SER A 217 -40.20 -2.25 -21.11
N ASP A 218 -39.34 -2.39 -22.12
CA ASP A 218 -39.16 -3.66 -22.83
C ASP A 218 -38.50 -4.72 -21.92
N MET A 219 -37.53 -4.35 -21.09
CA MET A 219 -36.90 -5.26 -20.12
C MET A 219 -37.88 -5.67 -19.02
N LEU A 220 -38.70 -4.74 -18.51
CA LEU A 220 -39.77 -5.03 -17.55
C LEU A 220 -40.76 -6.02 -18.16
N LEU A 221 -41.23 -5.78 -19.39
CA LEU A 221 -42.13 -6.66 -20.13
C LEU A 221 -41.53 -8.06 -20.30
N GLN A 222 -40.28 -8.16 -20.75
CA GLN A 222 -39.58 -9.44 -20.88
C GLN A 222 -39.47 -10.16 -19.53
N GLY A 223 -39.17 -9.43 -18.45
CA GLY A 223 -39.14 -9.98 -17.10
C GLY A 223 -40.48 -10.64 -16.74
N PHE A 224 -41.60 -9.91 -16.88
CA PHE A 224 -42.95 -10.44 -16.63
C PHE A 224 -43.32 -11.64 -17.51
N GLN A 225 -42.72 -11.75 -18.70
CA GLN A 225 -42.93 -12.86 -19.64
C GLN A 225 -42.00 -14.07 -19.38
N SER A 226 -40.83 -13.86 -18.78
CA SER A 226 -39.72 -14.84 -18.74
C SER A 226 -39.86 -15.95 -17.68
N GLN A 227 -40.86 -15.92 -16.81
CA GLN A 227 -41.09 -16.98 -15.82
C GLN A 227 -42.50 -17.56 -15.89
N GLN A 228 -42.59 -18.87 -15.64
CA GLN A 228 -43.84 -19.62 -15.47
C GLN A 228 -44.67 -19.05 -14.31
N ILE A 229 -45.48 -18.02 -14.58
CA ILE A 229 -46.64 -17.67 -13.76
C ILE A 229 -47.72 -18.72 -14.08
N HIS A 230 -47.44 -19.99 -13.78
CA HIS A 230 -48.32 -21.12 -14.04
C HIS A 230 -48.74 -21.70 -12.70
N THR A 231 -49.84 -21.19 -12.13
CA THR A 231 -50.90 -21.95 -11.43
C THR A 231 -51.83 -20.96 -10.73
N GLY A 232 -52.96 -20.62 -11.36
CA GLY A 232 -54.03 -19.84 -10.72
C GLY A 232 -54.91 -19.12 -11.74
N ALA A 233 -56.21 -19.42 -11.74
CA ALA A 233 -57.19 -18.80 -12.64
C ALA A 233 -57.29 -17.26 -12.51
N ASP A 234 -56.75 -16.68 -11.43
CA ASP A 234 -56.69 -15.23 -11.21
C ASP A 234 -55.61 -14.49 -12.03
N ILE A 235 -54.68 -15.23 -12.68
CA ILE A 235 -53.54 -14.63 -13.40
C ILE A 235 -53.94 -13.98 -14.74
N HIS A 236 -55.07 -14.41 -15.35
CA HIS A 236 -55.60 -13.76 -16.55
C HIS A 236 -55.95 -12.29 -16.31
N VAL A 237 -56.27 -11.93 -15.07
CA VAL A 237 -56.55 -10.56 -14.63
C VAL A 237 -55.24 -9.78 -14.41
N SER A 238 -54.20 -10.42 -13.86
CA SER A 238 -52.90 -9.80 -13.58
C SER A 238 -52.09 -9.43 -14.83
N VAL A 239 -52.06 -10.33 -15.82
CA VAL A 239 -51.45 -10.06 -17.13
C VAL A 239 -52.24 -8.96 -17.87
N PHE A 240 -53.57 -8.98 -17.76
CA PHE A 240 -54.46 -7.97 -18.34
C PHE A 240 -54.29 -6.56 -17.71
N PHE A 241 -54.09 -6.45 -16.39
CA PHE A 241 -53.80 -5.17 -15.73
C PHE A 241 -52.44 -4.60 -16.14
N PHE A 242 -51.42 -5.45 -16.31
CA PHE A 242 -50.13 -5.04 -16.87
C PHE A 242 -50.26 -4.56 -18.33
N PHE A 243 -51.08 -5.26 -19.14
CA PHE A 243 -51.42 -4.86 -20.52
C PHE A 243 -52.25 -3.58 -20.62
N LEU A 244 -53.03 -3.22 -19.61
CA LEU A 244 -53.72 -1.93 -19.61
C LEU A 244 -52.78 -0.81 -19.13
N PHE A 245 -51.90 -1.08 -18.16
CA PHE A 245 -50.99 -0.10 -17.56
C PHE A 245 -49.82 0.31 -18.47
N VAL A 246 -49.13 -0.65 -19.10
CA VAL A 246 -47.99 -0.36 -20.00
C VAL A 246 -48.43 0.32 -21.30
N PHE A 247 -49.65 0.05 -21.78
CA PHE A 247 -50.06 0.35 -23.15
C PHE A 247 -50.94 1.61 -23.29
N GLY A 248 -51.13 2.36 -22.20
CA GLY A 248 -51.88 3.62 -22.17
C GLY A 248 -51.32 4.77 -23.02
N LYS A 249 -50.21 4.57 -23.76
CA LYS A 249 -49.61 5.61 -24.62
C LYS A 249 -49.32 5.22 -26.09
N ASN A 250 -49.67 4.00 -26.55
CA ASN A 250 -49.44 3.61 -27.95
C ASN A 250 -50.70 3.04 -28.63
N LYS A 251 -51.39 3.87 -29.42
CA LYS A 251 -52.77 3.67 -29.88
C LYS A 251 -52.94 2.59 -30.98
N GLN A 252 -51.92 2.27 -31.76
CA GLN A 252 -52.05 1.46 -33.00
C GLN A 252 -52.04 -0.05 -32.81
N ILE A 253 -51.48 -0.59 -31.72
CA ILE A 253 -51.38 -2.05 -31.51
C ILE A 253 -52.64 -2.61 -30.82
N VAL A 254 -53.35 -1.76 -30.09
CA VAL A 254 -54.55 -2.06 -29.28
C VAL A 254 -55.70 -2.60 -30.13
N ASP A 255 -55.87 -2.08 -31.35
CA ASP A 255 -57.00 -2.44 -32.21
C ASP A 255 -56.90 -3.88 -32.77
N SER A 256 -55.75 -4.56 -32.74
CA SER A 256 -55.66 -5.93 -33.32
C SER A 256 -55.82 -7.06 -32.30
N ILE A 257 -55.39 -6.85 -31.04
CA ILE A 257 -55.30 -7.92 -30.04
C ILE A 257 -56.56 -8.01 -29.16
N ILE A 258 -57.19 -6.88 -28.82
CA ILE A 258 -58.40 -6.83 -27.97
C ILE A 258 -59.68 -7.03 -28.79
N ILE A 259 -59.72 -6.56 -30.04
CA ILE A 259 -60.91 -6.59 -30.91
C ILE A 259 -61.38 -8.02 -31.24
N ASN A 260 -60.48 -9.03 -31.18
CA ASN A 260 -60.80 -10.40 -31.57
C ASN A 260 -61.44 -11.29 -30.48
N ARG A 261 -61.65 -10.81 -29.24
CA ARG A 261 -62.18 -11.67 -28.15
C ARG A 261 -63.54 -11.31 -27.56
N TRP A 262 -64.08 -10.10 -27.75
CA TRP A 262 -65.37 -9.69 -27.17
C TRP A 262 -66.44 -9.40 -28.22
N THR A 263 -67.48 -10.24 -28.24
CA THR A 263 -68.50 -10.28 -29.28
C THR A 263 -69.64 -9.25 -29.07
N ASP A 264 -69.99 -8.91 -27.83
CA ASP A 264 -71.12 -8.02 -27.50
C ASP A 264 -70.90 -7.15 -26.24
N GLY A 265 -71.72 -6.10 -26.08
CA GLY A 265 -71.65 -5.14 -24.98
C GLY A 265 -72.01 -5.70 -23.59
N ASN A 266 -72.81 -6.77 -23.51
CA ASN A 266 -73.17 -7.39 -22.22
C ASN A 266 -72.00 -8.23 -21.68
N SER A 267 -71.27 -8.91 -22.55
CA SER A 267 -70.03 -9.61 -22.18
C SER A 267 -68.99 -8.65 -21.58
N ILE A 268 -68.93 -7.42 -22.10
CA ILE A 268 -68.11 -6.32 -21.56
C ILE A 268 -68.64 -5.87 -20.20
N ALA A 269 -69.94 -5.60 -20.09
CA ALA A 269 -70.57 -5.13 -18.86
C ALA A 269 -70.44 -6.15 -17.71
N LYS A 270 -70.63 -7.45 -17.98
CA LYS A 270 -70.52 -8.52 -16.99
C LYS A 270 -69.09 -8.72 -16.50
N THR A 271 -68.11 -8.61 -17.40
CA THR A 271 -66.69 -8.70 -17.05
C THR A 271 -66.30 -7.50 -16.17
N ILE A 272 -66.59 -6.29 -16.64
CA ILE A 272 -66.17 -5.03 -15.99
C ILE A 272 -66.95 -4.73 -14.71
N GLY A 273 -68.22 -5.17 -14.63
CA GLY A 273 -69.11 -4.87 -13.52
C GLY A 273 -68.53 -5.24 -12.15
N SER A 274 -67.79 -6.36 -12.08
CA SER A 274 -67.16 -6.84 -10.85
C SER A 274 -65.97 -6.00 -10.35
N PHE A 275 -65.35 -5.16 -11.19
CA PHE A 275 -64.13 -4.42 -10.83
C PHE A 275 -64.04 -2.97 -11.33
N HIS A 276 -65.10 -2.39 -11.93
CA HIS A 276 -65.09 -1.01 -12.46
C HIS A 276 -64.60 0.05 -11.46
N LYS A 277 -64.84 -0.14 -10.16
CA LYS A 277 -64.34 0.71 -9.07
C LYS A 277 -62.80 0.85 -9.02
N LYS A 278 -62.07 -0.10 -9.61
CA LYS A 278 -60.60 -0.17 -9.66
C LYS A 278 -60.00 0.33 -10.98
N ILE A 279 -60.82 0.77 -11.94
CA ILE A 279 -60.36 1.20 -13.26
C ILE A 279 -60.19 2.72 -13.30
N GLU A 280 -59.10 3.19 -13.93
CA GLU A 280 -58.84 4.60 -14.21
C GLU A 280 -59.99 5.25 -15.00
N SER A 281 -60.31 6.48 -14.64
CA SER A 281 -61.46 7.23 -15.13
C SER A 281 -61.45 7.51 -16.63
N GLN A 282 -60.27 7.73 -17.23
CA GLN A 282 -60.14 7.86 -18.69
C GLN A 282 -60.59 6.59 -19.40
N ARG A 283 -60.23 5.43 -18.85
CA ARG A 283 -60.56 4.12 -19.42
C ARG A 283 -62.01 3.79 -19.19
N LEU A 284 -62.55 4.13 -18.01
CA LEU A 284 -63.98 4.04 -17.74
C LEU A 284 -64.80 4.85 -18.75
N ALA A 285 -64.36 6.05 -19.11
CA ALA A 285 -65.04 6.84 -20.13
C ALA A 285 -64.95 6.22 -21.54
N ALA A 286 -63.78 5.69 -21.91
CA ALA A 286 -63.62 4.94 -23.16
C ALA A 286 -64.47 3.66 -23.18
N ILE A 287 -64.59 2.96 -22.05
CA ILE A 287 -65.44 1.77 -21.87
C ILE A 287 -66.91 2.15 -22.05
N VAL A 288 -67.39 3.24 -21.43
CA VAL A 288 -68.76 3.75 -21.63
C VAL A 288 -68.99 4.08 -23.09
N LYS A 289 -68.08 4.83 -23.72
CA LYS A 289 -68.17 5.12 -25.16
C LYS A 289 -68.26 3.82 -25.98
N TRP A 290 -67.48 2.81 -25.63
CA TRP A 290 -67.43 1.55 -26.37
C TRP A 290 -68.67 0.66 -26.18
N ILE A 291 -69.21 0.58 -24.95
CA ILE A 291 -70.48 -0.10 -24.64
C ILE A 291 -71.58 0.43 -25.55
N TRP A 292 -71.58 1.73 -25.83
CA TRP A 292 -72.69 2.42 -26.50
C TRP A 292 -72.45 2.78 -27.97
N THR A 293 -71.23 2.62 -28.53
CA THR A 293 -70.90 2.96 -29.93
C THR A 293 -70.78 1.76 -30.89
N LYS A 294 -70.74 0.51 -30.39
CA LYS A 294 -70.59 -0.67 -31.28
C LYS A 294 -71.89 -0.93 -32.07
N LYS A 295 -71.79 -0.82 -33.39
CA LYS A 295 -72.86 -1.02 -34.40
C LYS A 295 -73.43 -2.44 -34.30
N GLY A 296 -74.53 -2.59 -33.57
CA GLY A 296 -75.21 -3.87 -33.28
C GLY A 296 -76.22 -3.78 -32.14
N ALA A 297 -76.12 -2.77 -31.28
CA ALA A 297 -77.01 -2.54 -30.13
C ALA A 297 -78.37 -1.89 -30.48
N ASN A 298 -78.96 -2.21 -31.65
CA ASN A 298 -80.38 -1.92 -31.88
C ASN A 298 -81.31 -2.97 -31.25
N THR A 299 -80.75 -4.04 -30.67
CA THR A 299 -81.46 -4.93 -29.75
C THR A 299 -81.27 -4.43 -28.34
N SER A 300 -82.31 -3.78 -27.80
CA SER A 300 -82.56 -3.44 -26.38
C SER A 300 -81.34 -3.58 -25.46
N ALA A 301 -80.70 -2.45 -25.13
CA ALA A 301 -79.72 -2.40 -24.05
C ALA A 301 -80.28 -3.13 -22.81
N SER A 302 -79.53 -4.09 -22.29
CA SER A 302 -79.92 -4.82 -21.09
C SER A 302 -79.74 -3.92 -19.87
N GLY A 303 -80.55 -4.11 -18.82
CA GLY A 303 -80.46 -3.33 -17.58
C GLY A 303 -79.07 -3.38 -16.92
N GLU A 304 -78.25 -4.38 -17.22
CA GLU A 304 -76.87 -4.49 -16.70
C GLU A 304 -75.94 -3.42 -17.28
N SER A 305 -76.09 -3.07 -18.56
CA SER A 305 -75.26 -2.05 -19.23
C SER A 305 -75.60 -0.64 -18.74
N GLU A 306 -76.89 -0.35 -18.52
CA GLU A 306 -77.36 0.92 -17.94
C GLU A 306 -76.91 1.05 -16.48
N THR A 307 -77.08 0.00 -15.67
CA THR A 307 -76.65 -0.02 -14.27
C THR A 307 -75.15 0.21 -14.14
N LEU A 308 -74.35 -0.47 -14.98
CA LEU A 308 -72.91 -0.25 -15.01
C LEU A 308 -72.57 1.18 -15.45
N THR A 309 -73.22 1.69 -16.48
CA THR A 309 -73.00 3.06 -16.96
C THR A 309 -73.31 4.08 -15.87
N VAL A 310 -74.42 3.95 -15.15
CA VAL A 310 -74.75 4.82 -14.01
C VAL A 310 -73.68 4.75 -12.92
N SER A 311 -73.22 3.55 -12.57
CA SER A 311 -72.18 3.36 -11.55
C SER A 311 -70.84 3.99 -11.98
N ILE A 312 -70.50 3.86 -13.27
CA ILE A 312 -69.31 4.50 -13.85
C ILE A 312 -69.47 6.02 -13.85
N LEU A 313 -70.61 6.57 -14.29
CA LEU A 313 -70.85 8.01 -14.32
C LEU A 313 -70.83 8.62 -12.91
N ASP A 314 -71.40 7.93 -11.92
CA ASP A 314 -71.31 8.31 -10.51
C ASP A 314 -69.85 8.35 -10.06
N GLN A 315 -69.07 7.32 -10.37
CA GLN A 315 -67.63 7.27 -10.08
C GLN A 315 -66.85 8.40 -10.78
N LEU A 316 -67.18 8.71 -12.04
CA LEU A 316 -66.53 9.78 -12.78
C LEU A 316 -66.89 11.16 -12.23
N SER A 317 -68.07 11.32 -11.63
CA SER A 317 -68.52 12.60 -11.07
C SER A 317 -67.89 12.97 -9.71
N LYS A 318 -67.33 12.00 -8.98
CA LYS A 318 -66.87 12.16 -7.58
C LYS A 318 -65.57 12.95 -7.38
N ASN A 319 -64.65 12.97 -8.35
CA ASN A 319 -63.36 13.65 -8.21
C ASN A 319 -63.08 14.48 -9.47
N GLU A 320 -62.52 15.68 -9.30
CA GLU A 320 -62.09 16.63 -10.32
C GLU A 320 -61.32 15.99 -11.49
N THR A 321 -60.34 15.13 -11.20
CA THR A 321 -59.55 14.46 -12.25
C THR A 321 -60.41 13.55 -13.13
N ASN A 322 -61.42 12.92 -12.53
CA ASN A 322 -62.32 12.00 -13.22
C ASN A 322 -63.40 12.75 -14.01
N ARG A 323 -63.81 13.92 -13.49
CA ARG A 323 -64.85 14.77 -14.07
C ARG A 323 -64.49 15.28 -15.45
N ARG A 324 -63.21 15.50 -15.75
CA ARG A 324 -62.76 15.82 -17.12
C ARG A 324 -63.26 14.80 -18.14
N HIS A 325 -63.10 13.51 -17.87
CA HIS A 325 -63.53 12.44 -18.78
C HIS A 325 -65.04 12.30 -18.87
N TRP A 326 -65.74 12.65 -17.79
CA TRP A 326 -67.19 12.76 -17.77
C TRP A 326 -67.70 13.94 -18.59
N VAL A 327 -67.06 15.12 -18.51
CA VAL A 327 -67.35 16.27 -19.35
C VAL A 327 -67.04 15.97 -20.81
N ASP A 328 -65.93 15.27 -21.10
CA ASP A 328 -65.60 14.84 -22.46
C ASP A 328 -66.67 13.92 -23.06
N LEU A 329 -67.22 12.99 -22.26
CA LEU A 329 -68.36 12.17 -22.68
C LEU A 329 -69.62 12.98 -22.94
N LEU A 330 -69.84 14.04 -22.14
CA LEU A 330 -71.00 14.91 -22.25
C LEU A 330 -70.90 15.86 -23.46
N ALA A 331 -69.68 16.22 -23.86
CA ALA A 331 -69.38 17.13 -24.97
C ALA A 331 -69.09 16.40 -26.29
N ASP A 332 -69.06 15.06 -26.32
CA ASP A 332 -68.76 14.29 -27.53
C ASP A 332 -69.94 14.30 -28.52
N PRO A 333 -69.79 14.89 -29.72
CA PRO A 333 -70.89 14.97 -30.71
C PRO A 333 -71.31 13.60 -31.25
N ASN A 334 -70.47 12.57 -31.13
CA ASN A 334 -70.82 11.19 -31.51
C ASN A 334 -71.73 10.53 -30.47
N VAL A 335 -71.69 10.97 -29.21
CA VAL A 335 -72.59 10.51 -28.15
C VAL A 335 -73.97 11.15 -28.34
N ASP A 336 -74.00 12.42 -28.75
CA ASP A 336 -75.22 13.21 -28.95
C ASP A 336 -76.08 12.74 -30.13
N SER A 337 -75.48 12.07 -31.11
CA SER A 337 -76.16 11.60 -32.34
C SER A 337 -76.45 10.09 -32.39
N ALA A 338 -75.79 9.27 -31.56
CA ALA A 338 -75.82 7.81 -31.71
C ALA A 338 -76.70 7.05 -30.70
N ASN A 339 -76.97 7.59 -29.49
CA ASN A 339 -77.74 6.85 -28.48
C ASN A 339 -78.54 7.75 -27.50
N PRO A 340 -79.89 7.78 -27.58
CA PRO A 340 -80.73 8.61 -26.71
C PRO A 340 -80.74 8.18 -25.24
N VAL A 341 -80.44 6.90 -24.94
CA VAL A 341 -80.42 6.37 -23.57
C VAL A 341 -79.16 6.86 -22.84
N LEU A 342 -77.99 6.77 -23.47
CA LEU A 342 -76.74 7.29 -22.90
C LEU A 342 -76.84 8.81 -22.65
N GLN A 343 -77.43 9.56 -23.58
CA GLN A 343 -77.62 11.01 -23.44
C GLN A 343 -78.49 11.35 -22.22
N LYS A 344 -79.56 10.58 -21.99
CA LYS A 344 -80.42 10.76 -20.81
C LYS A 344 -79.63 10.52 -19.51
N LEU A 345 -78.87 9.43 -19.43
CA LEU A 345 -78.05 9.09 -18.26
C LEU A 345 -76.97 10.15 -17.97
N LEU A 346 -76.32 10.68 -19.01
CA LEU A 346 -75.33 11.76 -18.89
C LEU A 346 -75.96 13.06 -18.36
N ARG A 347 -77.13 13.46 -18.87
CA ARG A 347 -77.85 14.66 -18.42
C ARG A 347 -78.33 14.55 -16.98
N GLU A 348 -78.83 13.38 -16.57
CA GLU A 348 -79.25 13.13 -15.19
C GLU A 348 -78.05 13.15 -14.23
N SER A 349 -76.93 12.53 -14.61
CA SER A 349 -75.67 12.60 -13.87
C SER A 349 -75.19 14.05 -13.69
N PHE A 350 -75.24 14.87 -14.76
CA PHE A 350 -74.84 16.29 -14.71
C PHE A 350 -75.72 17.13 -13.79
N ARG A 351 -77.03 16.93 -13.85
CA ARG A 351 -77.98 17.60 -12.97
C ARG A 351 -77.74 17.23 -11.50
N ASN A 352 -77.43 15.97 -11.22
CA ASN A 352 -77.18 15.51 -9.85
C ASN A 352 -75.91 16.14 -9.28
N TRP A 353 -74.82 16.20 -10.05
CA TRP A 353 -73.55 16.80 -9.60
C TRP A 353 -73.63 18.32 -9.36
N LEU A 354 -74.43 19.06 -10.14
CA LEU A 354 -74.64 20.49 -9.89
C LEU A 354 -75.41 20.78 -8.59
N ASN A 355 -76.24 19.84 -8.15
CA ASN A 355 -77.11 19.99 -6.99
C ASN A 355 -76.54 19.39 -5.70
N THR A 356 -75.37 18.73 -5.74
CA THR A 356 -74.73 18.18 -4.53
C THR A 356 -74.11 19.28 -3.68
N LYS A 357 -74.51 19.33 -2.41
CA LYS A 357 -73.90 20.12 -1.33
C LYS A 357 -72.54 19.50 -0.95
N GLU A 358 -71.52 19.69 -1.77
CA GLU A 358 -70.13 19.35 -1.39
C GLU A 358 -69.47 20.51 -0.63
N GLU A 359 -68.42 20.22 0.15
CA GLU A 359 -67.61 21.18 0.92
C GLU A 359 -66.85 22.18 0.04
N ALA A 360 -66.69 21.92 -1.25
CA ALA A 360 -66.02 22.84 -2.18
C ALA A 360 -66.94 24.04 -2.49
N PRO A 361 -66.47 25.30 -2.32
CA PRO A 361 -67.25 26.48 -2.66
C PRO A 361 -67.62 26.45 -4.15
N PHE A 362 -68.85 26.86 -4.46
CA PHE A 362 -69.42 26.88 -5.82
C PHE A 362 -68.47 27.45 -6.90
N HIS A 363 -67.62 28.38 -6.51
CA HIS A 363 -66.58 29.02 -7.32
C HIS A 363 -65.57 28.01 -7.89
N SER A 364 -65.21 26.96 -7.14
CA SER A 364 -64.30 25.90 -7.58
C SER A 364 -64.92 25.03 -8.67
N LYS A 365 -66.19 24.62 -8.49
CA LYS A 365 -66.93 23.81 -9.48
C LYS A 365 -67.11 24.54 -10.81
N VAL A 366 -67.26 25.86 -10.76
CA VAL A 366 -67.41 26.69 -11.95
C VAL A 366 -66.06 26.93 -12.63
N ILE A 367 -65.00 27.26 -11.89
CA ILE A 367 -63.65 27.40 -12.45
C ILE A 367 -63.23 26.12 -13.17
N GLU A 368 -63.48 24.95 -12.55
CA GLU A 368 -63.22 23.63 -13.12
C GLU A 368 -63.91 23.44 -14.48
N LEU A 369 -65.19 23.83 -14.61
CA LEU A 369 -65.93 23.76 -15.88
C LEU A 369 -65.37 24.72 -16.95
N LEU A 370 -64.95 25.93 -16.55
CA LEU A 370 -64.42 26.95 -17.48
C LEU A 370 -63.00 26.65 -17.98
N SER A 371 -62.28 25.83 -17.22
CA SER A 371 -60.94 25.32 -17.55
C SER A 371 -60.96 24.28 -18.68
N LEU A 372 -62.13 23.73 -19.02
CA LEU A 372 -62.28 22.69 -20.03
C LEU A 372 -62.62 23.33 -21.38
N SER A 373 -61.70 23.21 -22.35
CA SER A 373 -61.86 23.75 -23.71
C SER A 373 -63.14 23.25 -24.41
N THR A 374 -63.60 22.05 -24.07
CA THR A 374 -64.85 21.43 -24.53
C THR A 374 -66.10 22.17 -24.04
N PHE A 375 -66.05 22.81 -22.87
CA PHE A 375 -67.20 23.50 -22.27
C PHE A 375 -67.34 24.96 -22.74
N GLN A 376 -66.26 25.57 -23.26
CA GLN A 376 -66.26 26.93 -23.79
C GLN A 376 -67.16 27.10 -25.04
N ASN A 377 -67.44 26.00 -25.75
CA ASN A 377 -68.32 25.98 -26.93
C ASN A 377 -69.82 25.82 -26.59
N PHE A 378 -70.20 25.82 -25.30
CA PHE A 378 -71.57 25.58 -24.83
C PHE A 378 -72.34 26.90 -24.62
N ASP A 379 -73.43 27.14 -25.38
CA ASP A 379 -74.20 28.40 -25.32
C ASP A 379 -75.12 28.45 -24.08
N SER A 380 -74.60 28.96 -22.96
CA SER A 380 -75.39 29.11 -21.72
C SER A 380 -75.17 30.43 -20.96
N ARG A 381 -75.55 31.56 -21.58
CA ARG A 381 -75.47 32.93 -21.02
C ARG A 381 -76.14 33.16 -19.65
N HIS A 382 -77.14 32.36 -19.26
CA HIS A 382 -77.86 32.52 -17.99
C HIS A 382 -77.09 31.96 -16.77
N LEU A 383 -76.18 31.01 -16.98
CA LEU A 383 -75.33 30.44 -15.92
C LEU A 383 -74.23 31.44 -15.51
N TRP A 384 -73.66 32.16 -16.48
CA TRP A 384 -72.59 33.14 -16.28
C TRP A 384 -72.93 34.29 -15.32
N LYS A 385 -74.17 34.79 -15.36
CA LYS A 385 -74.60 35.89 -14.48
C LYS A 385 -74.63 35.47 -13.00
N LYS A 386 -75.02 34.22 -12.69
CA LYS A 386 -75.03 33.67 -11.32
C LYS A 386 -73.63 33.42 -10.77
N VAL A 387 -72.65 33.20 -11.65
CA VAL A 387 -71.24 32.97 -11.30
C VAL A 387 -70.58 34.28 -10.88
N ILE A 388 -70.73 35.34 -11.68
CA ILE A 388 -70.09 36.64 -11.46
C ILE A 388 -70.55 37.29 -10.14
N ASP A 389 -71.84 37.20 -9.80
CA ASP A 389 -72.35 37.80 -8.55
C ASP A 389 -71.84 37.12 -7.28
N ARG A 390 -71.44 35.85 -7.35
CA ARG A 390 -70.85 35.14 -6.21
C ARG A 390 -69.35 35.42 -6.03
N MET A 391 -68.62 35.77 -7.10
CA MET A 391 -67.16 36.01 -7.06
C MET A 391 -66.75 37.36 -6.44
N LYS A 392 -67.68 38.27 -6.14
CA LYS A 392 -67.39 39.59 -5.54
C LYS A 392 -66.81 39.55 -4.11
N ASN A 393 -66.68 38.38 -3.48
CA ASN A 393 -66.20 38.19 -2.10
C ASN A 393 -64.70 37.81 -2.05
N ILE A 394 -63.79 38.72 -2.43
CA ILE A 394 -62.32 38.48 -2.40
C ILE A 394 -61.83 38.41 -0.93
N PRO A 395 -60.88 37.50 -0.57
CA PRO A 395 -60.32 37.42 0.77
C PRO A 395 -59.70 38.74 1.27
N LYS A 396 -59.63 38.94 2.58
CA LYS A 396 -58.96 40.10 3.19
C LYS A 396 -57.50 39.76 3.53
N ILE A 397 -56.62 40.74 3.33
CA ILE A 397 -55.20 40.65 3.70
C ILE A 397 -55.04 41.20 5.13
N GLU A 398 -54.38 40.44 5.98
CA GLU A 398 -54.04 40.85 7.36
C GLU A 398 -52.58 41.31 7.41
N ALA A 399 -52.28 42.29 8.26
CA ALA A 399 -50.93 42.83 8.40
C ALA A 399 -50.06 41.89 9.26
N LEU A 400 -48.87 41.56 8.76
CA LEU A 400 -47.88 40.73 9.45
C LEU A 400 -47.11 41.57 10.47
N ASN A 401 -46.91 41.05 11.69
CA ASN A 401 -46.05 41.60 12.73
C ASN A 401 -45.39 40.49 13.56
N GLU A 402 -44.49 40.86 14.48
CA GLU A 402 -43.74 39.91 15.30
C GLU A 402 -44.63 39.01 16.19
N GLU A 403 -45.80 39.51 16.62
CA GLU A 403 -46.71 38.78 17.53
C GLU A 403 -47.60 37.75 16.80
N ASN A 404 -47.79 37.88 15.48
CA ASN A 404 -48.72 37.07 14.70
C ASN A 404 -48.05 36.31 13.52
N MET A 405 -46.72 36.29 13.50
CA MET A 405 -45.86 35.79 12.43
C MET A 405 -46.29 34.42 11.86
N GLY A 406 -46.57 33.43 12.72
CA GLY A 406 -46.91 32.08 12.28
C GLY A 406 -48.26 31.97 11.57
N SER A 407 -49.34 32.44 12.20
CA SER A 407 -50.71 32.31 11.68
C SER A 407 -50.98 33.24 10.49
N VAL A 408 -50.37 34.43 10.47
CA VAL A 408 -50.54 35.37 9.35
C VAL A 408 -49.66 35.00 8.16
N SER A 409 -48.47 34.41 8.36
CA SER A 409 -47.66 33.84 7.26
C SER A 409 -48.42 32.74 6.52
N GLU A 410 -49.03 31.80 7.26
CA GLU A 410 -49.83 30.73 6.67
C GLU A 410 -51.03 31.30 5.89
N LYS A 411 -51.67 32.34 6.40
CA LYS A 411 -52.79 33.01 5.74
C LYS A 411 -52.38 33.78 4.49
N LEU A 412 -51.18 34.37 4.46
CA LEU A 412 -50.61 34.96 3.25
C LEU A 412 -50.31 33.90 2.19
N CYS A 413 -49.79 32.72 2.57
CA CYS A 413 -49.62 31.57 1.67
C CYS A 413 -50.98 31.09 1.13
N GLN A 414 -52.02 31.01 1.97
CA GLN A 414 -53.38 30.67 1.54
C GLN A 414 -53.97 31.72 0.58
N ASN A 415 -53.71 33.00 0.82
CA ASN A 415 -54.13 34.09 -0.07
C ASN A 415 -53.41 34.03 -1.43
N LEU A 416 -52.13 33.65 -1.47
CA LEU A 416 -51.43 33.32 -2.72
C LEU A 416 -52.03 32.09 -3.40
N GLY A 417 -52.34 31.03 -2.65
CA GLY A 417 -53.03 29.84 -3.15
C GLY A 417 -54.39 30.17 -3.76
N TYR A 418 -55.11 31.15 -3.21
CA TYR A 418 -56.35 31.67 -3.82
C TYR A 418 -56.09 32.36 -5.17
N CYS A 419 -55.02 33.15 -5.29
CA CYS A 419 -54.61 33.75 -6.57
C CYS A 419 -54.28 32.67 -7.62
N PHE A 420 -53.54 31.63 -7.26
CA PHE A 420 -53.23 30.53 -8.17
C PHE A 420 -54.48 29.75 -8.60
N LYS A 421 -55.45 29.55 -7.70
CA LYS A 421 -56.75 28.94 -8.06
C LYS A 421 -57.56 29.82 -9.02
N CYS A 422 -57.37 31.13 -8.97
CA CYS A 422 -58.03 32.08 -9.87
C CYS A 422 -57.24 32.33 -11.17
N TRP A 423 -56.17 31.59 -11.43
CA TRP A 423 -55.23 31.78 -12.55
C TRP A 423 -55.88 32.13 -13.89
N LEU A 424 -56.88 31.34 -14.33
CA LEU A 424 -57.53 31.52 -15.64
C LEU A 424 -58.25 32.88 -15.79
N TRP A 425 -58.63 33.52 -14.68
CA TRP A 425 -59.25 34.84 -14.68
C TRP A 425 -58.22 35.97 -14.87
N PHE A 426 -56.93 35.71 -14.69
CA PHE A 426 -55.87 36.66 -15.02
C PHE A 426 -55.55 36.68 -16.52
N GLU A 427 -55.75 35.54 -17.21
CA GLU A 427 -55.47 35.34 -18.64
C GLU A 427 -56.56 35.88 -19.56
N GLN A 428 -57.83 35.74 -19.19
CA GLN A 428 -58.97 36.15 -20.03
C GLN A 428 -59.41 37.59 -19.78
N ASP A 429 -59.88 38.30 -20.81
CA ASP A 429 -60.46 39.63 -20.62
C ASP A 429 -61.85 39.51 -19.97
N ASN A 430 -61.93 39.84 -18.68
CA ASN A 430 -63.13 39.69 -17.87
C ASN A 430 -63.20 40.71 -16.73
N PRO A 431 -64.39 40.97 -16.16
CA PRO A 431 -64.57 42.00 -15.12
C PRO A 431 -63.85 41.73 -13.78
N MET A 432 -63.45 40.48 -13.50
CA MET A 432 -62.74 40.09 -12.28
C MET A 432 -61.23 40.24 -12.36
N ARG A 433 -60.68 40.44 -13.58
CA ARG A 433 -59.25 40.55 -13.82
C ARG A 433 -58.59 41.66 -13.00
N VAL A 434 -59.14 42.88 -13.04
CA VAL A 434 -58.57 44.05 -12.32
C VAL A 434 -58.58 43.86 -10.78
N PRO A 435 -59.72 43.49 -10.14
CA PRO A 435 -59.74 43.21 -8.70
C PRO A 435 -58.75 42.13 -8.23
N LEU A 436 -58.59 41.06 -9.01
CA LEU A 436 -57.69 39.95 -8.67
C LEU A 436 -56.21 40.37 -8.76
N PHE A 437 -55.83 41.16 -9.77
CA PHE A 437 -54.47 41.73 -9.85
C PHE A 437 -54.16 42.68 -8.70
N THR A 438 -55.12 43.53 -8.31
CA THR A 438 -54.95 44.40 -7.14
C THR A 438 -54.73 43.59 -5.87
N PHE A 439 -55.50 42.52 -5.68
CA PHE A 439 -55.33 41.62 -4.53
C PHE A 439 -53.97 40.92 -4.53
N PHE A 440 -53.57 40.32 -5.65
CA PHE A 440 -52.27 39.65 -5.80
C PHE A 440 -51.09 40.58 -5.50
N LYS A 441 -51.11 41.81 -6.04
CA LYS A 441 -50.08 42.82 -5.77
C LYS A 441 -49.98 43.15 -4.29
N ASN A 442 -51.10 43.27 -3.59
CA ASN A 442 -51.09 43.59 -2.16
C ASN A 442 -50.54 42.43 -1.32
N VAL A 443 -50.83 41.18 -1.70
CA VAL A 443 -50.28 39.99 -1.03
C VAL A 443 -48.76 39.93 -1.18
N LEU A 444 -48.23 40.10 -2.41
CA LEU A 444 -46.80 40.13 -2.66
C LEU A 444 -46.09 41.28 -1.92
N THR A 445 -46.68 42.47 -1.94
CA THR A 445 -46.13 43.64 -1.21
C THR A 445 -46.00 43.35 0.29
N SER A 446 -47.00 42.68 0.88
CA SER A 446 -47.02 42.31 2.29
C SER A 446 -45.95 41.26 2.65
N LEU A 447 -45.66 40.32 1.75
CA LEU A 447 -44.63 39.30 1.95
C LEU A 447 -43.21 39.90 1.91
N ILE A 448 -42.97 40.83 0.97
CA ILE A 448 -41.65 41.43 0.77
C ILE A 448 -41.32 42.47 1.84
N THR A 449 -42.30 43.27 2.24
CA THR A 449 -42.09 44.32 3.26
C THR A 449 -41.77 43.73 4.63
N ASN A 450 -42.13 42.45 4.85
CA ASN A 450 -41.91 41.74 6.10
C ASN A 450 -41.04 40.49 5.89
N GLU A 451 -40.09 40.54 4.95
CA GLU A 451 -39.22 39.41 4.59
C GLU A 451 -38.48 38.78 5.79
N GLN A 452 -38.11 39.59 6.78
CA GLN A 452 -37.44 39.15 8.02
C GLN A 452 -38.37 38.41 9.00
N LEU A 453 -39.68 38.48 8.78
CA LEU A 453 -40.73 37.87 9.59
C LEU A 453 -41.41 36.72 8.84
N LEU A 454 -40.84 36.21 7.75
CA LEU A 454 -41.36 35.04 7.06
C LEU A 454 -40.97 33.76 7.81
N SER A 455 -41.96 32.89 8.06
CA SER A 455 -41.70 31.56 8.65
C SER A 455 -40.99 30.64 7.64
N ILE A 456 -40.23 29.65 8.14
CA ILE A 456 -39.60 28.58 7.35
C ILE A 456 -40.61 27.95 6.38
N HIS A 457 -41.80 27.60 6.87
CA HIS A 457 -42.88 27.03 6.06
C HIS A 457 -43.32 27.96 4.92
N ALA A 458 -43.37 29.28 5.16
CA ALA A 458 -43.71 30.25 4.13
C ALA A 458 -42.60 30.36 3.08
N CYS A 459 -41.32 30.34 3.47
CA CYS A 459 -40.19 30.33 2.54
C CYS A 459 -40.16 29.07 1.68
N ASP A 460 -40.43 27.89 2.26
CA ASP A 460 -40.52 26.63 1.52
C ASP A 460 -41.67 26.68 0.49
N TYR A 461 -42.85 27.13 0.92
CA TYR A 461 -44.02 27.31 0.05
C TYR A 461 -43.77 28.31 -1.09
N LEU A 462 -43.10 29.43 -0.80
CA LEU A 462 -42.76 30.44 -1.81
C LEU A 462 -41.71 29.92 -2.79
N THR A 463 -40.75 29.11 -2.34
CA THR A 463 -39.75 28.47 -3.20
C THR A 463 -40.39 27.48 -4.16
N GLU A 464 -41.32 26.66 -3.68
CA GLU A 464 -42.07 25.69 -4.50
C GLU A 464 -42.94 26.39 -5.56
N HIS A 465 -43.54 27.54 -5.22
CA HIS A 465 -44.48 28.27 -6.07
C HIS A 465 -43.90 29.50 -6.78
N LEU A 466 -42.59 29.73 -6.73
CA LEU A 466 -41.94 30.89 -7.36
C LEU A 466 -42.23 30.96 -8.86
N GLY A 467 -42.22 29.83 -9.55
CA GLY A 467 -42.56 29.75 -10.98
C GLY A 467 -44.01 30.16 -11.27
N ASP A 468 -44.95 29.87 -10.37
CA ASP A 468 -46.36 30.27 -10.52
C ASP A 468 -46.54 31.78 -10.27
N ILE A 469 -45.78 32.36 -9.33
CA ILE A 469 -45.74 33.81 -9.08
C ILE A 469 -45.20 34.56 -10.31
N GLN A 470 -44.07 34.10 -10.86
CA GLN A 470 -43.45 34.66 -12.08
C GLN A 470 -44.39 34.59 -13.28
N ARG A 471 -45.11 33.47 -13.43
CA ARG A 471 -46.07 33.38 -14.53
C ARG A 471 -47.22 34.38 -14.32
N LEU A 472 -47.75 34.59 -13.11
CA LEU A 472 -48.85 35.56 -12.88
C LEU A 472 -48.45 37.00 -13.26
N ASP A 473 -47.17 37.35 -13.09
CA ASP A 473 -46.61 38.63 -13.53
C ASP A 473 -46.71 38.83 -15.04
N SER A 474 -46.50 37.77 -15.82
CA SER A 474 -46.53 37.83 -17.29
C SER A 474 -47.89 38.27 -17.87
N PHE A 475 -48.97 38.19 -17.08
CA PHE A 475 -50.32 38.63 -17.48
C PHE A 475 -50.64 40.07 -17.06
N SER A 476 -49.72 40.73 -16.35
CA SER A 476 -49.89 42.06 -15.79
C SER A 476 -49.27 43.14 -16.70
N HIS A 477 -49.90 44.32 -16.76
CA HIS A 477 -49.39 45.51 -17.49
C HIS A 477 -48.87 46.68 -16.61
N PRO A 478 -48.41 46.51 -15.35
CA PRO A 478 -47.62 47.56 -14.68
C PRO A 478 -46.19 47.15 -14.33
N THR A 479 -45.26 48.08 -14.56
CA THR A 479 -43.80 48.00 -14.40
C THR A 479 -43.28 47.75 -12.96
N ASN A 480 -44.15 47.66 -11.94
CA ASN A 480 -43.76 47.59 -10.53
C ASN A 480 -43.78 46.18 -9.91
N LEU A 481 -44.29 45.16 -10.61
CA LEU A 481 -44.43 43.80 -10.05
C LEU A 481 -43.14 42.97 -10.24
N ALA A 482 -42.44 43.16 -11.36
CA ALA A 482 -41.14 42.52 -11.62
C ALA A 482 -40.09 42.82 -10.53
N GLN A 483 -40.00 44.08 -10.05
CA GLN A 483 -39.08 44.46 -8.97
C GLN A 483 -39.40 43.78 -7.63
N LEU A 484 -40.69 43.54 -7.37
CA LEU A 484 -41.13 42.83 -6.17
C LEU A 484 -40.73 41.35 -6.25
N ILE A 485 -40.86 40.73 -7.43
CA ILE A 485 -40.50 39.33 -7.65
C ILE A 485 -38.99 39.13 -7.57
N GLU A 486 -38.20 40.01 -8.20
CA GLU A 486 -36.72 39.97 -8.12
C GLU A 486 -36.24 40.06 -6.66
N ARG A 487 -36.87 40.93 -5.85
CA ARG A 487 -36.53 41.05 -4.44
C ARG A 487 -36.87 39.78 -3.66
N LEU A 488 -38.02 39.17 -3.94
CA LEU A 488 -38.41 37.90 -3.32
C LEU A 488 -37.45 36.76 -3.69
N GLU A 489 -36.98 36.71 -4.94
CA GLU A 489 -36.00 35.72 -5.41
C GLU A 489 -34.69 35.79 -4.65
N ASN A 490 -34.16 37.01 -4.45
CA ASN A 490 -32.94 37.21 -3.68
C ASN A 490 -33.08 36.70 -2.23
N THR A 491 -34.21 37.00 -1.58
CA THR A 491 -34.49 36.54 -0.21
C THR A 491 -34.60 35.02 -0.12
N LEU A 492 -35.20 34.36 -1.13
CA LEU A 492 -35.32 32.89 -1.16
C LEU A 492 -33.97 32.21 -1.45
N GLU A 493 -33.11 32.82 -2.26
CA GLU A 493 -31.76 32.31 -2.52
C GLU A 493 -30.86 32.39 -1.28
N GLU A 494 -30.93 33.48 -0.52
CA GLU A 494 -30.24 33.59 0.78
C GLU A 494 -30.70 32.51 1.77
N TYR A 495 -32.00 32.24 1.81
CA TYR A 495 -32.59 31.19 2.65
C TYR A 495 -32.11 29.79 2.24
N LYS A 496 -32.04 29.51 0.93
CA LYS A 496 -31.56 28.23 0.40
C LYS A 496 -30.10 27.97 0.77
N GLN A 497 -29.24 28.98 0.63
CA GLN A 497 -27.83 28.89 1.03
C GLN A 497 -27.67 28.64 2.53
N PHE A 498 -28.50 29.25 3.37
CA PHE A 498 -28.53 29.01 4.81
C PHE A 498 -28.97 27.57 5.15
N PHE A 499 -29.97 27.02 4.45
CA PHE A 499 -30.45 25.67 4.68
C PHE A 499 -29.41 24.61 4.28
N ASP A 500 -28.72 24.80 3.15
CA ASP A 500 -27.62 23.93 2.72
C ASP A 500 -26.48 23.91 3.75
N LEU A 501 -26.16 25.06 4.35
CA LEU A 501 -25.18 25.16 5.43
C LEU A 501 -25.61 24.39 6.68
N ILE A 502 -26.90 24.45 7.07
CA ILE A 502 -27.44 23.68 8.20
C ILE A 502 -27.38 22.17 7.94
N ASP A 503 -27.68 21.72 6.73
CA ASP A 503 -27.65 20.29 6.39
C ASP A 503 -26.22 19.74 6.40
N ILE A 504 -25.26 20.49 5.83
CA ILE A 504 -23.82 20.19 5.94
C ILE A 504 -23.40 20.12 7.42
N PHE A 505 -23.86 21.04 8.26
CA PHE A 505 -23.54 21.06 9.68
C PHE A 505 -24.10 19.85 10.43
N LYS A 506 -25.34 19.43 10.12
CA LYS A 506 -25.97 18.22 10.68
C LYS A 506 -25.23 16.96 10.27
N GLN A 507 -24.83 16.84 9.00
CA GLN A 507 -24.04 15.72 8.50
C GLN A 507 -22.67 15.64 9.20
N ILE A 508 -21.96 16.77 9.32
CA ILE A 508 -20.66 16.82 10.03
C ILE A 508 -20.82 16.41 11.51
N ASN A 509 -21.88 16.85 12.18
CA ASN A 509 -22.12 16.50 13.59
C ASN A 509 -22.49 15.03 13.77
N PHE A 510 -23.25 14.45 12.84
CA PHE A 510 -23.58 13.01 12.81
C PHE A 510 -22.32 12.14 12.62
N PHE A 511 -21.41 12.51 11.72
CA PHE A 511 -20.12 11.81 11.54
C PHE A 511 -19.20 11.94 12.76
N LYS A 512 -19.22 13.10 13.44
CA LYS A 512 -18.43 13.32 14.66
C LYS A 512 -18.92 12.46 15.83
N LEU A 513 -20.22 12.20 15.93
CA LEU A 513 -20.86 11.38 16.97
C LEU A 513 -20.73 9.88 16.72
N SER A 514 -20.90 9.43 15.47
CA SER A 514 -20.86 8.00 15.09
C SER A 514 -19.47 7.37 15.15
N TYR A 515 -18.40 8.18 15.08
CA TYR A 515 -17.00 7.73 15.17
C TYR A 515 -16.26 8.34 16.37
N ALA A 516 -16.99 8.91 17.32
CA ALA A 516 -16.40 9.58 18.49
C ALA A 516 -15.53 8.62 19.31
N GLN A 517 -15.95 7.35 19.44
CA GLN A 517 -15.25 6.34 20.23
C GLN A 517 -13.95 5.89 19.54
N GLU A 518 -13.96 5.70 18.22
CA GLU A 518 -12.79 5.32 17.42
C GLU A 518 -11.78 6.46 17.30
N LEU A 519 -12.25 7.70 17.12
CA LEU A 519 -11.39 8.90 17.12
C LEU A 519 -10.81 9.19 18.51
N GLN A 520 -11.53 8.84 19.57
CA GLN A 520 -11.04 8.91 20.95
C GLN A 520 -9.98 7.85 21.20
N LEU A 521 -10.23 6.59 20.80
CA LEU A 521 -9.25 5.50 20.86
C LEU A 521 -7.97 5.83 20.08
N LEU A 522 -8.08 6.35 18.86
CA LEU A 522 -6.89 6.74 18.08
C LEU A 522 -6.12 7.90 18.73
N ARG A 523 -6.82 8.88 19.32
CA ARG A 523 -6.19 9.96 20.10
C ARG A 523 -5.48 9.47 21.35
N GLU A 524 -6.06 8.50 22.06
CA GLU A 524 -5.44 7.89 23.24
C GLU A 524 -4.11 7.19 22.91
N HIS A 525 -3.97 6.68 21.68
CA HIS A 525 -2.77 5.97 21.23
C HIS A 525 -1.83 6.84 20.37
N GLU A 526 -2.21 8.08 20.04
CA GLU A 526 -1.44 8.96 19.14
C GLU A 526 -0.02 9.18 19.64
N GLN A 527 0.15 9.47 20.93
CA GLN A 527 1.46 9.67 21.54
C GLN A 527 2.31 8.40 21.47
N SER A 528 1.72 7.25 21.82
CA SER A 528 2.38 5.94 21.75
C SER A 528 2.84 5.64 20.32
N MET A 529 1.98 5.86 19.33
CA MET A 529 2.33 5.71 17.92
C MET A 529 3.47 6.66 17.52
N LYS A 530 3.41 7.94 17.91
CA LYS A 530 4.49 8.91 17.62
C LYS A 530 5.83 8.46 18.20
N ILE A 531 5.85 7.96 19.43
CA ILE A 531 7.06 7.42 20.07
C ILE A 531 7.61 6.23 19.30
N VAL A 532 6.75 5.30 18.87
CA VAL A 532 7.14 4.16 18.03
C VAL A 532 7.70 4.64 16.70
N LEU A 533 7.09 5.64 16.07
CA LEU A 533 7.54 6.21 14.80
C LEU A 533 8.93 6.83 14.90
N ASP A 534 9.19 7.60 15.96
CA ASP A 534 10.48 8.21 16.20
C ASP A 534 11.56 7.15 16.44
N ARG A 535 11.20 6.04 17.07
CA ARG A 535 12.11 4.94 17.43
C ARG A 535 12.23 3.85 16.39
N ASN A 536 11.34 3.77 15.39
CA ASN A 536 11.36 2.70 14.38
C ASN A 536 12.65 2.70 13.54
N LYS A 537 13.36 3.83 13.48
CA LYS A 537 14.66 3.91 12.82
C LYS A 537 15.80 3.24 13.62
N SER A 538 15.60 2.97 14.92
CA SER A 538 16.52 2.17 15.74
C SER A 538 16.28 0.68 15.48
N SER A 539 17.31 -0.01 14.99
CA SER A 539 17.33 -1.46 14.85
C SER A 539 17.23 -2.18 16.20
N ILE A 540 17.73 -1.57 17.28
CA ILE A 540 17.60 -2.10 18.64
C ILE A 540 16.14 -2.04 19.09
N PHE A 541 15.48 -0.90 18.95
CA PHE A 541 14.05 -0.77 19.27
C PHE A 541 13.22 -1.75 18.44
N HIS A 542 13.52 -1.87 17.15
CA HIS A 542 12.82 -2.78 16.25
C HIS A 542 12.93 -4.25 16.70
N LYS A 543 14.08 -4.68 17.24
CA LYS A 543 14.24 -6.03 17.82
C LYS A 543 13.45 -6.22 19.09
N ILE A 544 13.54 -5.26 20.02
CA ILE A 544 12.76 -5.25 21.26
C ILE A 544 11.28 -5.39 20.90
N TRP A 545 10.81 -4.55 19.98
CA TRP A 545 9.45 -4.58 19.45
C TRP A 545 9.08 -5.97 18.91
N ARG A 546 9.91 -6.57 18.06
CA ARG A 546 9.64 -7.88 17.46
C ARG A 546 9.55 -9.02 18.49
N ILE A 547 10.37 -8.98 19.55
CA ILE A 547 10.32 -9.97 20.64
C ILE A 547 8.97 -9.90 21.35
N TYR A 548 8.55 -8.69 21.74
CA TYR A 548 7.27 -8.51 22.43
C TYR A 548 6.08 -8.73 21.50
N HIS A 549 6.20 -8.36 20.22
CA HIS A 549 5.20 -8.68 19.20
C HIS A 549 4.97 -10.19 19.14
N LYS A 550 6.02 -10.99 18.91
CA LYS A 550 5.92 -12.46 18.88
C LYS A 550 5.35 -13.06 20.17
N LYS A 551 5.74 -12.51 21.32
CA LYS A 551 5.22 -12.93 22.64
C LYS A 551 3.70 -12.76 22.74
N TYR A 552 3.17 -11.67 22.20
CA TYR A 552 1.74 -11.34 22.27
C TYR A 552 0.94 -11.84 21.06
N GLU A 553 1.58 -12.11 19.93
CA GLU A 553 1.00 -12.69 18.70
C GLU A 553 0.42 -14.10 18.93
N SER A 554 1.02 -14.88 19.84
CA SER A 554 0.49 -16.21 20.22
C SER A 554 -0.78 -16.16 21.09
N ALA A 555 -1.19 -15.01 21.60
CA ALA A 555 -2.40 -14.84 22.41
C ALA A 555 -3.61 -14.54 21.51
N ALA A 556 -4.12 -15.57 20.84
CA ALA A 556 -5.05 -15.52 19.70
C ALA A 556 -6.48 -14.95 19.92
N LEU A 557 -6.74 -14.13 20.93
CA LEU A 557 -8.12 -13.70 21.31
C LEU A 557 -8.28 -12.22 21.69
N GLN A 558 -7.33 -11.33 21.40
CA GLN A 558 -7.43 -9.90 21.75
C GLN A 558 -7.55 -8.99 20.53
N THR A 559 -8.30 -7.88 20.66
CA THR A 559 -8.41 -6.83 19.65
C THR A 559 -7.05 -6.19 19.36
N SER A 560 -6.80 -5.84 18.10
CA SER A 560 -5.49 -5.40 17.59
C SER A 560 -4.88 -4.21 18.36
N LEU A 561 -5.70 -3.29 18.85
CA LEU A 561 -5.26 -2.15 19.67
C LEU A 561 -4.76 -2.57 21.06
N LEU A 562 -5.35 -3.59 21.69
CA LEU A 562 -4.84 -4.12 22.96
C LEU A 562 -3.49 -4.82 22.81
N ILE A 563 -3.28 -5.50 21.68
CA ILE A 563 -1.98 -6.09 21.33
C ILE A 563 -0.96 -4.97 21.15
N PHE A 564 -1.30 -3.93 20.38
CA PHE A 564 -0.43 -2.76 20.22
C PHE A 564 -0.08 -2.14 21.57
N ASP A 565 -1.04 -1.93 22.46
CA ASP A 565 -0.80 -1.33 23.78
C ASP A 565 0.13 -2.16 24.66
N LYS A 566 -0.02 -3.48 24.63
CA LYS A 566 0.85 -4.39 25.40
C LYS A 566 2.25 -4.46 24.82
N VAL A 567 2.35 -4.57 23.49
CA VAL A 567 3.63 -4.56 22.78
C VAL A 567 4.32 -3.22 23.00
N PHE A 568 3.62 -2.11 22.82
CA PHE A 568 4.15 -0.77 23.03
C PHE A 568 4.59 -0.59 24.47
N ARG A 569 3.74 -0.84 25.46
CA ARG A 569 4.08 -0.63 26.88
C ARG A 569 5.33 -1.42 27.27
N ASP A 570 5.39 -2.70 26.93
CA ASP A 570 6.51 -3.55 27.28
C ASP A 570 7.78 -3.19 26.49
N ALA A 571 7.67 -2.97 25.18
CA ALA A 571 8.81 -2.59 24.34
C ALA A 571 9.34 -1.20 24.71
N ASN A 572 8.45 -0.25 24.96
CA ASN A 572 8.76 1.10 25.37
C ASN A 572 9.39 1.13 26.76
N GLN A 573 8.83 0.41 27.73
CA GLN A 573 9.44 0.26 29.04
C GLN A 573 10.83 -0.40 28.93
N LYS A 574 10.97 -1.45 28.11
CA LYS A 574 12.25 -2.09 27.88
C LYS A 574 13.27 -1.14 27.23
N TRP A 575 12.81 -0.27 26.33
CA TRP A 575 13.62 0.79 25.72
C TRP A 575 14.00 1.91 26.68
N GLU A 576 13.07 2.42 27.50
CA GLU A 576 13.39 3.43 28.53
C GLU A 576 14.38 2.88 29.56
N ASN A 577 14.19 1.63 29.98
CA ASN A 577 15.13 0.92 30.85
C ASN A 577 16.51 0.75 30.19
N PHE A 578 16.58 0.64 28.86
CA PHE A 578 17.85 0.65 28.13
C PHE A 578 18.55 2.02 28.21
N LYS A 579 17.78 3.12 28.33
CA LYS A 579 18.25 4.50 28.21
C LYS A 579 18.65 5.16 29.54
N LEU A 580 18.00 4.79 30.65
CA LEU A 580 18.20 5.42 31.96
C LEU A 580 19.28 4.71 32.80
N LEU A 581 20.18 5.50 33.40
CA LEU A 581 20.85 5.14 34.67
C LEU A 581 21.18 6.40 35.48
N GLN A 582 20.53 6.54 36.64
CA GLN A 582 21.14 7.02 37.89
C GLN A 582 20.28 6.48 39.05
N ASP A 583 20.84 5.51 39.78
CA ASP A 583 20.40 4.91 41.04
C ASP A 583 19.12 4.03 41.13
N ASN A 584 19.31 2.90 41.83
CA ASN A 584 18.37 1.91 42.39
C ASN A 584 17.88 0.70 41.55
N VAL A 585 18.64 -0.39 41.69
CA VAL A 585 18.29 -1.73 42.25
C VAL A 585 16.99 -2.44 41.80
N TYR A 586 17.24 -3.55 41.08
CA TYR A 586 16.47 -4.79 40.88
C TYR A 586 15.17 -4.73 40.07
N VAL A 587 15.27 -5.10 38.77
CA VAL A 587 14.75 -6.35 38.16
C VAL A 587 14.97 -6.30 36.62
N LEU A 588 15.50 -7.39 36.04
CA LEU A 588 15.74 -7.71 34.59
C LEU A 588 17.08 -7.26 33.93
N LEU A 589 18.12 -7.99 34.35
CA LEU A 589 19.58 -7.94 34.18
C LEU A 589 20.27 -7.89 32.79
N TYR A 590 19.62 -7.72 31.64
CA TYR A 590 20.33 -7.85 30.34
C TYR A 590 20.40 -6.60 29.45
N THR A 591 19.76 -5.47 29.79
CA THR A 591 19.74 -4.29 28.88
C THR A 591 20.26 -3.00 29.49
N ASN A 592 20.08 -2.78 30.79
CA ASN A 592 20.43 -1.51 31.46
C ASN A 592 21.96 -1.30 31.55
N LYS A 593 22.74 -2.37 31.37
CA LYS A 593 24.20 -2.34 31.46
C LYS A 593 24.87 -1.85 30.18
N ILE A 594 24.24 -2.04 29.03
CA ILE A 594 24.89 -1.92 27.71
C ILE A 594 25.25 -0.47 27.36
N ALA A 595 24.36 0.50 27.59
CA ALA A 595 24.65 1.91 27.28
C ALA A 595 25.77 2.48 28.18
N GLN A 596 25.75 2.13 29.46
CA GLN A 596 26.80 2.51 30.41
C GLN A 596 28.11 1.78 30.10
N ASP A 597 28.05 0.49 29.78
CA ASP A 597 29.18 -0.32 29.38
C ASP A 597 29.81 0.18 28.07
N LEU A 598 28.99 0.73 27.16
CA LEU A 598 29.46 1.35 25.92
C LEU A 598 30.21 2.65 26.21
N GLN A 599 29.69 3.51 27.09
CA GLN A 599 30.36 4.76 27.51
C GLN A 599 31.64 4.50 28.31
N ASN A 600 31.65 3.47 29.15
CA ASN A 600 32.80 3.11 29.98
C ASN A 600 33.79 2.19 29.25
N GLY A 601 33.44 1.71 28.04
CA GLY A 601 34.21 0.71 27.29
C GLY A 601 34.28 -0.68 27.94
N THR A 602 33.47 -0.93 28.98
CA THR A 602 33.37 -2.23 29.68
C THR A 602 32.45 -3.21 28.95
N ILE A 603 31.86 -2.81 27.82
CA ILE A 603 30.99 -3.65 27.01
C ILE A 603 31.75 -4.88 26.52
N ARG A 604 31.12 -6.04 26.72
CA ARG A 604 31.63 -7.31 26.24
C ARG A 604 31.15 -7.55 24.82
N TYR A 605 31.82 -8.43 24.10
CA TYR A 605 31.57 -8.58 22.67
C TYR A 605 30.33 -9.42 22.37
N GLU A 606 29.99 -10.40 23.21
CA GLU A 606 28.71 -11.10 23.14
C GLU A 606 27.56 -10.10 23.27
N ASP A 607 27.69 -9.12 24.17
CA ASP A 607 26.70 -8.07 24.35
C ASP A 607 26.59 -7.19 23.08
N LEU A 608 27.71 -6.87 22.41
CA LEU A 608 27.73 -6.19 21.11
C LEU A 608 27.16 -7.03 19.96
N GLU A 609 27.46 -8.32 19.90
CA GLU A 609 27.00 -9.24 18.86
C GLU A 609 25.47 -9.44 18.95
N LEU A 610 24.95 -9.54 20.18
CA LEU A 610 23.52 -9.56 20.47
C LEU A 610 22.82 -8.26 20.03
N MET A 611 23.48 -7.09 20.13
CA MET A 611 22.93 -5.84 19.60
C MET A 611 22.82 -5.85 18.07
N LEU A 612 23.59 -6.67 17.36
CA LEU A 612 23.81 -6.51 15.92
C LEU A 612 23.15 -7.60 15.03
N THR A 613 22.70 -8.73 15.61
CA THR A 613 21.95 -9.87 14.97
C THR A 613 21.88 -9.89 13.43
N ARG A 614 23.03 -10.05 12.80
CA ARG A 614 23.22 -10.77 11.54
C ARG A 614 24.45 -11.65 11.75
N GLY A 615 24.45 -12.86 11.23
CA GLY A 615 25.62 -13.74 11.34
C GLY A 615 26.82 -13.10 10.63
N GLN A 616 28.03 -13.33 11.16
CA GLN A 616 29.32 -12.86 10.63
C GLN A 616 29.27 -11.43 10.06
N ILE A 617 28.98 -10.46 10.92
CA ILE A 617 29.01 -9.05 10.54
C ILE A 617 30.48 -8.63 10.42
N GLU A 618 30.86 -8.12 9.26
CA GLU A 618 32.16 -7.49 9.05
C GLU A 618 32.31 -6.30 10.02
N THR A 619 33.50 -6.09 10.58
CA THR A 619 33.79 -5.00 11.55
C THR A 619 33.21 -3.64 11.13
N ASN A 620 33.26 -3.34 9.83
CA ASN A 620 32.75 -2.09 9.25
C ASN A 620 31.22 -1.97 9.35
N GLU A 621 30.49 -3.08 9.18
CA GLU A 621 29.05 -3.10 9.34
C GLU A 621 28.66 -2.93 10.81
N MET A 622 29.43 -3.49 11.76
CA MET A 622 29.20 -3.28 13.20
C MET A 622 29.34 -1.80 13.58
N ILE A 623 30.41 -1.15 13.12
CA ILE A 623 30.66 0.28 13.37
C ILE A 623 29.55 1.14 12.76
N LYS A 624 29.17 0.86 11.50
CA LYS A 624 28.09 1.58 10.82
C LYS A 624 26.73 1.40 11.50
N CYS A 625 26.45 0.22 12.03
CA CYS A 625 25.25 -0.01 12.84
C CYS A 625 25.30 0.82 14.12
N LEU A 626 26.44 0.82 14.83
CA LEU A 626 26.61 1.62 16.03
C LEU A 626 26.44 3.13 15.76
N GLU A 627 26.98 3.63 14.64
CA GLU A 627 26.77 5.02 14.17
C GLU A 627 25.30 5.38 14.02
N ASN A 628 24.51 4.49 13.42
CA ASN A 628 23.09 4.72 13.21
C ASN A 628 22.29 4.63 14.51
N GLU A 629 22.71 3.77 15.45
CA GLU A 629 22.03 3.58 16.74
C GLU A 629 22.35 4.68 17.76
N ILE A 630 23.56 5.25 17.73
CA ILE A 630 24.04 6.09 18.83
C ILE A 630 23.22 7.38 19.00
N GLN A 631 22.63 7.90 17.92
CA GLN A 631 21.70 9.04 17.95
C GLN A 631 20.41 8.73 18.73
N TYR A 632 19.99 7.47 18.76
CA TYR A 632 18.79 7.03 19.48
C TYR A 632 19.11 6.65 20.93
N LEU A 633 20.31 6.11 21.17
CA LEU A 633 20.77 5.73 22.50
C LEU A 633 21.14 6.96 23.35
N PHE A 634 21.76 7.97 22.74
CA PHE A 634 22.19 9.19 23.42
C PHE A 634 21.67 10.46 22.72
N PRO A 635 20.35 10.69 22.70
CA PRO A 635 19.75 11.84 22.02
C PRO A 635 20.16 13.18 22.65
N ASP A 636 20.61 13.18 23.90
CA ASP A 636 21.03 14.38 24.62
C ASP A 636 22.50 14.76 24.37
N LEU A 637 23.29 13.85 23.78
CA LEU A 637 24.65 14.16 23.34
C LEU A 637 24.61 14.91 22.01
N ASP A 638 25.50 15.88 21.82
CA ASP A 638 25.74 16.49 20.52
C ASP A 638 26.40 15.49 19.54
N ASP A 639 26.33 15.80 18.23
CA ASP A 639 26.83 14.92 17.18
C ASP A 639 28.35 14.70 17.26
N GLU A 640 29.11 15.63 17.82
CA GLU A 640 30.56 15.49 17.98
C GLU A 640 30.90 14.46 19.07
N LYS A 641 30.25 14.55 20.23
CA LYS A 641 30.38 13.57 21.32
C LYS A 641 29.93 12.19 20.88
N ARG A 642 28.82 12.09 20.15
CA ARG A 642 28.35 10.81 19.57
C ARG A 642 29.41 10.20 18.64
N ARG A 643 29.95 10.98 17.71
CA ARG A 643 31.03 10.52 16.81
C ARG A 643 32.29 10.12 17.57
N SER A 644 32.60 10.79 18.67
CA SER A 644 33.74 10.44 19.54
C SER A 644 33.55 9.05 20.16
N VAL A 645 32.37 8.77 20.73
CA VAL A 645 32.05 7.46 21.33
C VAL A 645 32.12 6.35 20.27
N VAL A 646 31.52 6.56 19.09
CA VAL A 646 31.62 5.60 17.98
C VAL A 646 33.08 5.34 17.61
N ARG A 647 33.89 6.40 17.47
CA ARG A 647 35.28 6.27 17.03
C ARG A 647 36.12 5.49 18.04
N ASP A 648 35.93 5.76 19.33
CA ASP A 648 36.60 5.05 20.41
C ASP A 648 36.20 3.56 20.44
N VAL A 649 34.89 3.28 20.48
CA VAL A 649 34.36 1.92 20.52
C VAL A 649 34.73 1.15 19.24
N GLY A 650 34.57 1.77 18.07
CA GLY A 650 34.91 1.19 16.78
C GLY A 650 36.40 0.87 16.66
N GLY A 651 37.27 1.75 17.18
CA GLY A 651 38.71 1.49 17.28
C GLY A 651 39.03 0.26 18.13
N LYS A 652 38.36 0.11 19.28
CA LYS A 652 38.54 -1.03 20.18
C LYS A 652 38.01 -2.34 19.60
N ILE A 653 36.87 -2.31 18.91
CA ILE A 653 36.32 -3.47 18.19
C ILE A 653 37.31 -3.93 17.11
N LYS A 654 37.87 -2.99 16.34
CA LYS A 654 38.88 -3.30 15.32
C LYS A 654 40.11 -3.97 15.94
N LYS A 655 40.66 -3.40 17.01
CA LYS A 655 41.81 -4.00 17.73
C LYS A 655 41.53 -5.42 18.23
N LYS A 656 40.33 -5.72 18.72
CA LYS A 656 39.95 -7.10 19.12
C LYS A 656 39.96 -8.06 17.93
N MET A 657 39.46 -7.63 16.78
CA MET A 657 39.44 -8.45 15.56
C MET A 657 40.87 -8.70 15.05
N ASP A 658 41.68 -7.65 14.98
CA ASP A 658 43.09 -7.72 14.61
C ASP A 658 43.86 -8.63 15.59
N LEU A 659 43.57 -8.53 16.90
CA LEU A 659 44.13 -9.41 17.93
C LEU A 659 43.82 -10.88 17.66
N LYS A 660 42.56 -11.22 17.35
CA LYS A 660 42.15 -12.60 17.05
C LYS A 660 42.84 -13.13 15.81
N GLU A 661 43.00 -12.29 14.79
CA GLU A 661 43.67 -12.64 13.53
C GLU A 661 45.19 -12.82 13.71
N GLN A 662 45.83 -11.99 14.53
CA GLN A 662 47.28 -11.99 14.76
C GLN A 662 47.71 -12.98 15.85
N LEU A 663 46.80 -13.48 16.68
CA LEU A 663 47.11 -14.27 17.89
C LEU A 663 48.05 -15.44 17.60
N GLN A 664 47.77 -16.20 16.54
CA GLN A 664 48.61 -17.34 16.16
C GLN A 664 50.01 -16.90 15.73
N SER A 665 50.12 -15.78 15.00
CA SER A 665 51.39 -15.20 14.54
C SER A 665 52.27 -14.78 15.70
N TRP A 666 51.66 -14.14 16.69
CA TRP A 666 52.36 -13.73 17.89
C TRP A 666 52.75 -14.92 18.76
N ARG A 667 51.89 -15.93 18.93
CA ARG A 667 52.28 -17.16 19.63
C ARG A 667 53.52 -17.80 19.02
N VAL A 668 53.53 -17.99 17.71
CA VAL A 668 54.66 -18.63 17.02
C VAL A 668 55.91 -17.73 17.11
N LEU A 669 55.77 -16.41 16.99
CA LEU A 669 56.87 -15.47 17.17
C LEU A 669 57.50 -15.58 18.57
N LYS A 670 56.69 -15.71 19.63
CA LYS A 670 57.19 -15.93 21.00
C LYS A 670 58.08 -17.17 21.05
N GLU A 671 57.59 -18.31 20.55
CA GLU A 671 58.35 -19.57 20.52
C GLU A 671 59.65 -19.46 19.71
N VAL A 672 59.59 -18.87 18.52
CA VAL A 672 60.77 -18.66 17.67
C VAL A 672 61.78 -17.75 18.37
N THR A 673 61.32 -16.67 19.02
CA THR A 673 62.20 -15.73 19.73
C THR A 673 62.91 -16.42 20.89
N GLU A 674 62.19 -17.22 21.67
CA GLU A 674 62.76 -18.01 22.78
C GLU A 674 63.80 -19.02 22.28
N ARG A 675 63.55 -19.72 21.16
CA ARG A 675 64.54 -20.65 20.58
C ARG A 675 65.76 -19.94 20.01
N VAL A 676 65.56 -18.90 19.21
CA VAL A 676 66.67 -18.15 18.59
C VAL A 676 67.58 -17.54 19.66
N LYS A 677 67.04 -17.13 20.82
CA LYS A 677 67.84 -16.69 21.97
C LYS A 677 68.84 -17.76 22.40
N GLU A 678 68.45 -19.04 22.48
CA GLU A 678 69.32 -20.13 22.96
C GLU A 678 70.54 -20.35 22.07
N TYR A 679 70.44 -20.02 20.79
CA TYR A 679 71.54 -20.13 19.82
C TYR A 679 72.32 -18.83 19.65
N HIS A 680 71.81 -17.70 20.15
CA HIS A 680 72.42 -16.40 19.96
C HIS A 680 73.77 -16.30 20.68
N PRO A 681 74.85 -15.81 20.03
CA PRO A 681 76.18 -15.70 20.65
C PRO A 681 76.19 -14.87 21.94
N GLY A 682 75.30 -13.87 22.03
CA GLY A 682 75.10 -13.01 23.19
C GLY A 682 73.97 -13.41 24.14
N LYS A 683 73.50 -14.67 24.14
CA LYS A 683 72.28 -15.09 24.87
C LYS A 683 72.20 -14.68 26.34
N ASP A 684 73.33 -14.71 27.06
CA ASP A 684 73.38 -14.36 28.49
C ASP A 684 73.17 -12.87 28.74
N LYS A 685 73.34 -12.03 27.70
CA LYS A 685 73.12 -10.58 27.75
C LYS A 685 71.68 -10.20 27.39
N ILE A 686 70.94 -11.06 26.67
CA ILE A 686 69.56 -10.81 26.24
C ILE A 686 68.62 -11.08 27.42
N LYS A 687 68.13 -10.01 28.04
CA LYS A 687 67.21 -10.09 29.19
C LYS A 687 65.76 -9.91 28.77
N GLU A 688 64.84 -10.35 29.62
CA GLU A 688 63.42 -10.04 29.47
C GLU A 688 63.16 -8.61 29.96
N ASP A 689 62.81 -7.73 29.03
CA ASP A 689 62.35 -6.36 29.33
C ASP A 689 60.85 -6.33 29.62
N ASP A 690 60.39 -5.22 30.21
CA ASP A 690 58.99 -5.09 30.65
C ASP A 690 58.00 -5.20 29.50
N ARG A 691 58.34 -4.72 28.28
CA ARG A 691 57.46 -4.86 27.11
C ARG A 691 57.30 -6.32 26.68
N TRP A 692 58.37 -7.11 26.78
CA TRP A 692 58.31 -8.54 26.48
C TRP A 692 57.45 -9.27 27.51
N LYS A 693 57.58 -8.94 28.81
CA LYS A 693 56.75 -9.53 29.86
C LYS A 693 55.27 -9.20 29.65
N GLU A 694 54.94 -7.94 29.38
CA GLU A 694 53.58 -7.50 29.04
C GLU A 694 53.03 -8.25 27.82
N TYR A 695 53.85 -8.47 26.79
CA TYR A 695 53.49 -9.27 25.62
C TYR A 695 53.19 -10.72 25.97
N VAL A 696 54.06 -11.38 26.75
CA VAL A 696 53.87 -12.77 27.17
C VAL A 696 52.62 -12.93 28.05
N GLU A 697 52.39 -12.00 28.98
CA GLU A 697 51.20 -11.99 29.83
C GLU A 697 49.93 -11.75 29.01
N ALA A 698 49.94 -10.80 28.07
CA ALA A 698 48.81 -10.52 27.19
C ALA A 698 48.44 -11.74 26.33
N LEU A 699 49.43 -12.43 25.76
CA LEU A 699 49.21 -13.66 25.00
C LEU A 699 48.60 -14.76 25.87
N ALA A 700 49.17 -15.01 27.06
CA ALA A 700 48.66 -16.05 27.95
C ALA A 700 47.20 -15.81 28.35
N GLN A 701 46.82 -14.57 28.66
CA GLN A 701 45.42 -14.23 28.95
C GLN A 701 44.53 -14.47 27.73
N MET A 702 44.97 -14.03 26.55
CA MET A 702 44.19 -14.19 25.31
C MET A 702 43.98 -15.66 24.91
N GLU A 703 44.93 -16.53 25.23
CA GLU A 703 44.77 -17.97 25.03
C GLU A 703 43.71 -18.56 25.94
N ILE A 704 43.73 -18.19 27.23
CA ILE A 704 42.69 -18.61 28.19
C ILE A 704 41.31 -18.17 27.72
N ILE A 705 41.20 -16.93 27.23
CA ILE A 705 39.96 -16.33 26.72
C ILE A 705 39.47 -17.08 25.46
N THR A 706 40.36 -17.31 24.50
CA THR A 706 40.02 -17.94 23.21
C THR A 706 39.66 -19.42 23.38
N ASN A 707 40.39 -20.15 24.22
CA ASN A 707 40.16 -21.58 24.47
C ASN A 707 38.99 -21.82 25.44
N GLY A 708 38.80 -20.93 26.42
CA GLY A 708 37.76 -21.05 27.44
C GLY A 708 36.37 -20.57 27.01
N LYS A 709 36.21 -20.07 25.77
CA LYS A 709 35.00 -19.38 25.30
C LYS A 709 34.51 -18.29 26.27
N LYS A 710 35.42 -17.68 27.03
CA LYS A 710 35.07 -16.66 28.01
C LYS A 710 35.08 -15.31 27.29
N ASP A 711 33.97 -14.59 27.32
CA ASP A 711 33.94 -13.25 26.71
C ASP A 711 34.69 -12.21 27.55
N ILE A 712 35.24 -11.21 26.87
CA ILE A 712 36.02 -10.10 27.45
C ILE A 712 35.49 -8.75 26.98
N SER A 713 35.77 -7.73 27.78
CA SER A 713 35.44 -6.35 27.38
C SER A 713 36.30 -5.89 26.19
N ILE A 714 35.76 -4.97 25.40
CA ILE A 714 36.50 -4.35 24.30
C ILE A 714 37.72 -3.55 24.79
N ASN A 715 37.68 -2.99 25.99
CA ASN A 715 38.83 -2.31 26.62
C ASN A 715 39.96 -3.29 26.94
N GLU A 716 39.64 -4.44 27.54
CA GLU A 716 40.65 -5.48 27.83
C GLU A 716 41.27 -6.01 26.55
N ALA A 717 40.45 -6.32 25.54
CA ALA A 717 40.93 -6.75 24.23
C ALA A 717 41.85 -5.71 23.58
N SER A 718 41.45 -4.43 23.58
CA SER A 718 42.29 -3.34 23.07
C SER A 718 43.61 -3.26 23.81
N ARG A 719 43.60 -3.39 25.15
CA ARG A 719 44.83 -3.34 25.96
C ARG A 719 45.76 -4.50 25.63
N TYR A 720 45.24 -5.72 25.47
CA TYR A 720 46.06 -6.87 25.09
C TYR A 720 46.63 -6.73 23.67
N TYR A 721 45.84 -6.22 22.72
CA TYR A 721 46.31 -5.88 21.39
C TYR A 721 47.45 -4.85 21.46
N ASP A 722 47.25 -3.75 22.18
CA ASP A 722 48.23 -2.67 22.29
C ASP A 722 49.52 -3.16 22.95
N ALA A 723 49.45 -3.99 23.99
CA ALA A 723 50.63 -4.61 24.61
C ALA A 723 51.42 -5.44 23.59
N CYS A 724 50.73 -6.27 22.80
CA CYS A 724 51.39 -7.09 21.79
C CYS A 724 51.96 -6.26 20.64
N PHE A 725 51.16 -5.35 20.09
CA PHE A 725 51.55 -4.48 18.99
C PHE A 725 52.71 -3.56 19.37
N ASN A 726 52.70 -2.98 20.58
CA ASN A 726 53.79 -2.13 21.06
C ASN A 726 55.10 -2.90 21.29
N CYS A 727 55.01 -4.18 21.65
CA CYS A 727 56.19 -5.04 21.76
C CYS A 727 56.77 -5.36 20.37
N VAL A 728 56.02 -6.03 19.50
CA VAL A 728 56.58 -6.65 18.29
C VAL A 728 56.28 -5.88 17.00
N GLY A 729 55.30 -4.98 17.00
CA GLY A 729 54.88 -4.21 15.83
C GLY A 729 54.13 -5.02 14.77
N GLU A 730 54.16 -4.51 13.55
CA GLU A 730 53.59 -5.18 12.37
C GLU A 730 54.59 -6.21 11.80
N GLY A 731 54.06 -7.22 11.09
CA GLY A 731 54.88 -8.14 10.29
C GLY A 731 54.93 -9.59 10.78
N ALA A 732 54.50 -9.88 12.02
CA ALA A 732 54.47 -11.26 12.52
C ALA A 732 53.61 -12.18 11.65
N LYS A 733 52.42 -11.73 11.25
CA LYS A 733 51.54 -12.47 10.32
C LYS A 733 52.21 -12.73 8.97
N ALA A 734 52.81 -11.71 8.37
CA ALA A 734 53.50 -11.84 7.09
C ALA A 734 54.68 -12.84 7.18
N CYS A 735 55.45 -12.81 8.27
CA CYS A 735 56.53 -13.77 8.50
C CYS A 735 56.01 -15.21 8.65
N MET A 736 54.86 -15.40 9.30
CA MET A 736 54.25 -16.72 9.42
C MET A 736 53.74 -17.23 8.07
N GLU A 737 53.00 -16.39 7.32
CA GLU A 737 52.44 -16.73 6.01
C GLU A 737 53.54 -17.05 4.98
N ALA A 738 54.65 -16.32 5.03
CA ALA A 738 55.83 -16.58 4.21
C ALA A 738 56.57 -17.88 4.57
N GLY A 739 56.25 -18.48 5.73
CA GLY A 739 56.89 -19.70 6.23
C GLY A 739 58.21 -19.46 6.98
N LEU A 740 58.62 -18.21 7.23
CA LEU A 740 59.87 -17.90 7.93
C LEU A 740 59.92 -18.56 9.31
N PHE A 741 58.84 -18.43 10.09
CA PHE A 741 58.77 -19.04 11.41
C PHE A 741 58.83 -20.56 11.37
N ALA A 742 58.24 -21.18 10.33
CA ALA A 742 58.32 -22.63 10.15
C ALA A 742 59.77 -23.06 9.88
N VAL A 743 60.49 -22.36 9.01
CA VAL A 743 61.90 -22.65 8.71
C VAL A 743 62.77 -22.49 9.97
N LEU A 744 62.64 -21.38 10.69
CA LEU A 744 63.41 -21.14 11.92
C LEU A 744 63.13 -22.20 13.00
N ASN A 745 61.92 -22.73 13.06
CA ASN A 745 61.55 -23.77 14.02
C ASN A 745 61.94 -25.20 13.60
N HIS A 746 61.85 -25.54 12.31
CA HIS A 746 62.12 -26.91 11.83
C HIS A 746 63.61 -27.16 11.58
N CYS A 747 64.37 -26.10 11.27
CA CYS A 747 65.79 -26.19 10.90
C CYS A 747 66.70 -25.80 12.08
N GLU A 748 66.31 -26.17 13.29
CA GLU A 748 66.98 -25.78 14.54
C GLU A 748 68.49 -26.07 14.50
N ASN A 749 68.89 -27.25 14.04
CA ASN A 749 70.30 -27.66 14.02
C ASN A 749 71.10 -26.80 13.05
N GLU A 750 70.56 -26.54 11.86
CA GLU A 750 71.19 -25.75 10.81
C GLU A 750 71.32 -24.28 11.24
N ILE A 751 70.27 -23.71 11.85
CA ILE A 751 70.32 -22.35 12.40
C ILE A 751 71.37 -22.25 13.51
N LYS A 752 71.45 -23.25 14.40
CA LYS A 752 72.48 -23.31 15.44
C LYS A 752 73.90 -23.39 14.87
N ILE A 753 74.09 -24.14 13.79
CA ILE A 753 75.38 -24.22 13.08
C ILE A 753 75.75 -22.86 12.49
N LEU A 754 74.82 -22.18 11.81
CA LEU A 754 75.04 -20.84 11.25
C LEU A 754 75.39 -19.81 12.33
N ALA A 755 74.83 -19.95 13.54
CA ALA A 755 75.07 -19.03 14.65
C ALA A 755 76.39 -19.29 15.40
N SER A 756 76.91 -20.52 15.40
CA SER A 756 78.01 -20.91 16.32
C SER A 756 79.26 -21.50 15.66
N ASN A 757 79.14 -22.11 14.48
CA ASN A 757 80.29 -22.75 13.84
C ASN A 757 81.21 -21.70 13.21
N ALA A 758 82.50 -21.77 13.54
CA ALA A 758 83.53 -20.85 13.06
C ALA A 758 83.57 -20.74 11.53
N ASN A 759 83.18 -21.77 10.77
CA ASN A 759 83.16 -21.73 9.31
C ASN A 759 82.06 -20.82 8.74
N PHE A 760 81.05 -20.46 9.53
CA PHE A 760 79.98 -19.54 9.11
C PHE A 760 80.03 -18.19 9.84
N THR A 761 80.65 -18.14 11.02
CA THR A 761 80.74 -16.93 11.85
C THR A 761 82.04 -16.16 11.67
N ASN A 762 83.16 -16.83 11.36
CA ASN A 762 84.43 -16.17 11.03
C ASN A 762 84.43 -15.79 9.55
N LYS A 763 84.69 -14.51 9.25
CA LYS A 763 84.63 -13.97 7.89
C LYS A 763 85.60 -14.67 6.93
N GLU A 764 86.85 -14.88 7.32
CA GLU A 764 87.87 -15.52 6.47
C GLU A 764 87.50 -16.97 6.17
N LYS A 765 87.12 -17.75 7.19
CA LYS A 765 86.71 -19.15 7.01
C LYS A 765 85.42 -19.30 6.20
N PHE A 766 84.51 -18.34 6.32
CA PHE A 766 83.27 -18.33 5.55
C PHE A 766 83.54 -18.03 4.07
N GLU A 767 84.41 -17.06 3.77
CA GLU A 767 84.86 -16.78 2.40
C GLU A 767 85.58 -17.99 1.78
N GLU A 768 86.43 -18.69 2.54
CA GLU A 768 87.06 -19.94 2.09
C GLU A 768 86.02 -21.03 1.77
N THR A 769 85.01 -21.20 2.64
CA THR A 769 83.94 -22.19 2.46
C THR A 769 83.07 -21.85 1.24
N LEU A 770 82.73 -20.57 1.03
CA LEU A 770 81.97 -20.12 -0.13
C LEU A 770 82.73 -20.31 -1.44
N ARG A 771 84.03 -19.97 -1.46
CA ARG A 771 84.88 -20.17 -2.64
C ARG A 771 84.92 -21.64 -3.03
N ALA A 772 85.14 -22.54 -2.07
CA ALA A 772 85.18 -23.97 -2.35
C ALA A 772 83.82 -24.53 -2.84
N LEU A 773 82.71 -24.04 -2.30
CA LEU A 773 81.37 -24.43 -2.77
C LEU A 773 81.08 -23.89 -4.19
N GLY A 774 81.48 -22.66 -4.49
CA GLY A 774 81.30 -22.03 -5.79
C GLY A 774 82.18 -22.63 -6.89
N GLU A 775 83.35 -23.16 -6.53
CA GLU A 775 84.28 -23.83 -7.45
C GLU A 775 83.99 -25.35 -7.60
N SER A 776 83.00 -25.89 -6.88
CA SER A 776 82.62 -27.30 -6.99
C SER A 776 81.95 -27.59 -8.34
N SER A 777 82.27 -28.74 -8.93
CA SER A 777 81.65 -29.21 -10.17
C SER A 777 80.16 -29.57 -10.05
N HIS A 778 79.64 -29.66 -8.82
CA HIS A 778 78.25 -30.00 -8.56
C HIS A 778 77.37 -28.74 -8.52
N ARG A 779 76.54 -28.53 -9.55
CA ARG A 779 75.61 -27.38 -9.67
C ARG A 779 74.74 -27.14 -8.42
N GLY A 780 74.43 -28.19 -7.65
CA GLY A 780 73.69 -28.05 -6.38
C GLY A 780 74.49 -27.32 -5.27
N LEU A 781 75.82 -27.49 -5.24
CA LEU A 781 76.70 -26.84 -4.26
C LEU A 781 77.00 -25.38 -4.66
N GLU A 782 77.14 -25.11 -5.96
CA GLU A 782 77.25 -23.75 -6.50
C GLU A 782 76.03 -22.89 -6.16
N ASN A 783 74.82 -23.42 -6.41
CA ASN A 783 73.57 -22.74 -6.05
C ASN A 783 73.44 -22.53 -4.52
N LEU A 784 73.97 -23.47 -3.73
CA LEU A 784 73.99 -23.37 -2.28
C LEU A 784 74.95 -22.27 -1.81
N ALA A 785 76.09 -22.08 -2.46
CA ALA A 785 77.04 -21.00 -2.15
C ALA A 785 76.35 -19.64 -2.21
N HIS A 786 75.62 -19.37 -3.29
CA HIS A 786 74.88 -18.12 -3.45
C HIS A 786 73.80 -17.93 -2.37
N CYS A 787 73.03 -18.99 -2.06
CA CYS A 787 72.01 -18.93 -1.00
C CYS A 787 72.65 -18.69 0.37
N LEU A 788 73.75 -19.39 0.70
CA LEU A 788 74.47 -19.26 1.97
C LEU A 788 75.08 -17.88 2.14
N GLU A 789 75.67 -17.31 1.09
CA GLU A 789 76.24 -15.97 1.13
C GLU A 789 75.18 -14.94 1.56
N ARG A 790 74.05 -14.92 0.85
CA ARG A 790 72.97 -13.96 1.11
C ARG A 790 72.29 -14.21 2.44
N VAL A 791 72.04 -15.47 2.80
CA VAL A 791 71.43 -15.84 4.08
C VAL A 791 72.33 -15.49 5.25
N ASN A 792 73.61 -15.87 5.21
CA ASN A 792 74.55 -15.60 6.29
C ASN A 792 74.76 -14.10 6.46
N GLN A 793 74.91 -13.33 5.37
CA GLN A 793 75.04 -11.87 5.46
C GLN A 793 73.87 -11.23 6.21
N VAL A 794 72.63 -11.62 5.88
CA VAL A 794 71.42 -11.08 6.53
C VAL A 794 71.32 -11.54 7.99
N MET A 795 71.56 -12.82 8.26
CA MET A 795 71.50 -13.37 9.62
C MET A 795 72.59 -12.76 10.53
N GLN A 796 73.82 -12.60 10.03
CA GLN A 796 74.90 -11.96 10.78
C GLN A 796 74.59 -10.49 11.06
N SER A 797 74.18 -9.73 10.04
CA SER A 797 73.93 -8.28 10.17
C SER A 797 72.72 -7.94 11.04
N LYS A 798 71.65 -8.75 10.99
CA LYS A 798 70.39 -8.47 11.70
C LYS A 798 70.25 -9.20 13.02
N LEU A 799 70.82 -10.40 13.18
CA LEU A 799 70.74 -11.19 14.40
C LEU A 799 72.09 -11.28 15.10
N TRP A 800 73.08 -11.99 14.53
CA TRP A 800 74.20 -12.52 15.31
C TRP A 800 75.25 -11.50 15.73
N GLN A 801 75.57 -10.53 14.88
CA GLN A 801 76.55 -9.48 15.18
C GLN A 801 75.91 -8.24 15.82
N TYR A 802 74.57 -8.20 15.86
CA TYR A 802 73.83 -7.09 16.44
C TYR A 802 73.80 -7.24 17.98
N GLN A 803 74.14 -6.17 18.71
CA GLN A 803 74.07 -6.19 20.17
C GLN A 803 72.61 -6.04 20.61
N LEU A 804 71.93 -7.18 20.77
CA LEU A 804 70.57 -7.24 21.29
C LEU A 804 70.62 -7.29 22.82
N GLU A 805 70.06 -6.27 23.47
CA GLU A 805 70.04 -6.17 24.93
C GLU A 805 68.85 -6.89 25.56
N ASN A 806 67.75 -7.04 24.82
CA ASN A 806 66.50 -7.55 25.36
C ASN A 806 65.67 -8.35 24.33
N MET A 807 64.69 -9.10 24.86
CA MET A 807 63.81 -9.97 24.09
C MET A 807 62.96 -9.21 23.08
N THR A 808 62.46 -8.01 23.43
CA THR A 808 61.71 -7.17 22.50
C THR A 808 62.55 -6.85 21.25
N ASN A 809 63.81 -6.44 21.42
CA ASN A 809 64.71 -6.16 20.31
C ASN A 809 65.03 -7.41 19.48
N LEU A 810 65.20 -8.58 20.14
CA LEU A 810 65.41 -9.84 19.43
C LEU A 810 64.21 -10.22 18.56
N SER A 811 62.99 -10.12 19.09
CA SER A 811 61.78 -10.42 18.32
C SER A 811 61.63 -9.52 17.08
N ARG A 812 61.89 -8.21 17.23
CA ARG A 812 61.88 -7.25 16.12
C ARG A 812 62.97 -7.54 15.10
N ALA A 813 64.16 -7.96 15.55
CA ALA A 813 65.24 -8.37 14.67
C ALA A 813 64.86 -9.59 13.83
N ILE A 814 64.19 -10.59 14.44
CA ILE A 814 63.66 -11.77 13.73
C ILE A 814 62.63 -11.35 12.68
N LEU A 815 61.68 -10.48 13.03
CA LEU A 815 60.69 -9.96 12.07
C LEU A 815 61.36 -9.20 10.91
N SER A 816 62.45 -8.49 11.19
CA SER A 816 63.19 -7.74 10.17
C SER A 816 63.93 -8.64 9.16
N LEU A 817 64.07 -9.95 9.41
CA LEU A 817 64.61 -10.89 8.42
C LEU A 817 63.71 -10.95 7.17
N TYR A 818 62.40 -10.92 7.38
CA TYR A 818 61.42 -10.95 6.28
C TYR A 818 61.35 -9.66 5.47
N SER A 819 61.93 -8.55 5.96
CA SER A 819 62.01 -7.29 5.19
C SER A 819 62.73 -7.44 3.85
N ASN A 820 63.42 -8.57 3.62
CA ASN A 820 64.14 -8.90 2.40
C ASN A 820 63.34 -9.80 1.42
N SER A 821 62.00 -9.87 1.57
CA SER A 821 61.05 -10.61 0.71
C SER A 821 61.02 -12.14 0.88
N GLN A 822 60.02 -12.78 0.24
CA GLN A 822 59.86 -14.24 0.16
C GLN A 822 61.14 -14.95 -0.35
N GLU A 823 61.91 -14.28 -1.21
CA GLU A 823 63.17 -14.78 -1.75
C GLU A 823 64.15 -15.20 -0.64
N PHE A 824 64.24 -14.41 0.44
CA PHE A 824 65.11 -14.73 1.58
C PHE A 824 64.67 -16.02 2.29
N VAL A 825 63.35 -16.21 2.47
CA VAL A 825 62.82 -17.39 3.15
C VAL A 825 63.10 -18.65 2.32
N ASP A 826 62.95 -18.56 1.01
CA ASP A 826 63.24 -19.67 0.10
C ASP A 826 64.74 -20.01 0.06
N MET A 827 65.62 -19.00 0.09
CA MET A 827 67.07 -19.21 0.21
C MET A 827 67.45 -19.83 1.55
N LEU A 828 66.88 -19.34 2.66
CA LEU A 828 67.12 -19.88 4.00
C LEU A 828 66.68 -21.35 4.06
N LYS A 829 65.53 -21.68 3.49
CA LYS A 829 65.04 -23.06 3.41
C LYS A 829 66.02 -23.95 2.62
N LYS A 830 66.50 -23.50 1.46
CA LYS A 830 67.50 -24.23 0.68
C LYS A 830 68.80 -24.47 1.45
N CYS A 831 69.25 -23.48 2.23
CA CYS A 831 70.42 -23.64 3.09
C CYS A 831 70.19 -24.71 4.16
N CYS A 832 68.97 -24.79 4.70
CA CYS A 832 68.62 -25.74 5.75
C CYS A 832 68.30 -27.16 5.26
N ASP A 833 67.94 -27.32 3.99
CA ASP A 833 67.72 -28.65 3.36
C ASP A 833 69.05 -29.43 3.19
N VAL A 834 70.20 -28.76 3.38
CA VAL A 834 71.54 -29.34 3.28
C VAL A 834 72.15 -29.55 4.67
N ASN A 835 72.82 -30.68 4.86
CA ASN A 835 73.55 -30.94 6.10
C ASN A 835 74.80 -30.04 6.20
N LEU A 836 74.65 -28.87 6.81
CA LEU A 836 75.70 -27.86 6.97
C LEU A 836 76.95 -28.38 7.70
N VAL A 837 76.82 -29.43 8.53
CA VAL A 837 77.97 -30.06 9.21
C VAL A 837 78.90 -30.75 8.21
N ARG A 838 78.36 -31.28 7.11
CA ARG A 838 79.13 -32.01 6.10
C ARG A 838 79.79 -31.10 5.06
N ILE A 839 79.37 -29.85 4.97
CA ILE A 839 79.93 -28.90 3.99
C ILE A 839 81.45 -28.75 4.16
N PRO A 840 82.00 -28.49 5.36
CA PRO A 840 83.45 -28.39 5.54
C PRO A 840 84.21 -29.66 5.16
N SER A 841 83.64 -30.85 5.43
CA SER A 841 84.26 -32.12 5.03
C SER A 841 84.19 -32.34 3.51
N LEU A 842 83.08 -32.00 2.88
CA LEU A 842 82.91 -32.10 1.42
C LEU A 842 83.83 -31.12 0.70
N VAL A 843 83.99 -29.90 1.22
CA VAL A 843 84.95 -28.92 0.73
C VAL A 843 86.38 -29.46 0.83
N ASN A 844 86.75 -30.08 1.96
CA ASN A 844 88.08 -30.68 2.11
C ASN A 844 88.29 -31.92 1.22
N GLU A 845 87.25 -32.70 0.96
CA GLU A 845 87.29 -33.86 0.06
C GLU A 845 87.34 -33.46 -1.42
N ASP A 846 86.52 -32.49 -1.86
CA ASP A 846 86.58 -31.92 -3.22
C ASP A 846 87.91 -31.20 -3.45
N ASP A 847 88.42 -30.42 -2.48
CA ASP A 847 89.75 -29.81 -2.57
C ASP A 847 90.84 -30.88 -2.67
N LYS A 848 90.71 -31.99 -1.93
CA LYS A 848 91.65 -33.12 -2.02
C LYS A 848 91.57 -33.80 -3.39
N VAL A 849 90.37 -34.07 -3.91
CA VAL A 849 90.16 -34.69 -5.23
C VAL A 849 90.63 -33.76 -6.34
N ARG A 850 90.36 -32.46 -6.25
CA ARG A 850 90.85 -31.44 -7.19
C ARG A 850 92.37 -31.34 -7.13
N THR A 851 92.97 -31.32 -5.94
CA THR A 851 94.44 -31.34 -5.78
C THR A 851 95.05 -32.61 -6.36
N GLU A 852 94.44 -33.77 -6.13
CA GLU A 852 94.92 -35.06 -6.65
C GLU A 852 94.77 -35.16 -8.17
N LYS A 853 93.66 -34.67 -8.73
CA LYS A 853 93.44 -34.56 -10.18
C LYS A 853 94.38 -33.57 -10.84
N SER A 854 94.56 -32.37 -10.28
CA SER A 854 95.52 -31.39 -10.78
C SER A 854 96.95 -31.91 -10.67
N LEU A 855 97.29 -32.69 -9.62
CA LEU A 855 98.58 -33.38 -9.51
C LEU A 855 98.76 -34.47 -10.57
N GLU A 856 97.74 -35.29 -10.81
CA GLU A 856 97.77 -36.32 -11.86
C GLU A 856 97.91 -35.68 -13.24
N GLN A 857 97.11 -34.66 -13.54
CA GLN A 857 97.21 -33.89 -14.78
C GLN A 857 98.55 -33.15 -14.90
N LEU A 858 99.13 -32.63 -13.81
CA LEU A 858 100.46 -32.01 -13.82
C LEU A 858 101.54 -33.06 -14.10
N LYS A 859 101.45 -34.26 -13.49
CA LYS A 859 102.36 -35.38 -13.78
C LYS A 859 102.24 -35.81 -15.25
N GLU A 860 101.02 -35.93 -15.77
CA GLU A 860 100.78 -36.21 -17.19
C GLU A 860 101.34 -35.10 -18.07
N ALA A 861 101.16 -33.83 -17.69
CA ALA A 861 101.70 -32.68 -18.43
C ALA A 861 103.22 -32.67 -18.44
N MET A 862 103.87 -33.07 -17.35
CA MET A 862 105.33 -33.19 -17.27
C MET A 862 105.87 -34.30 -18.18
N VAL A 863 105.10 -35.36 -18.42
CA VAL A 863 105.53 -36.52 -19.21
C VAL A 863 105.12 -36.41 -20.68
N TYR A 864 103.90 -35.96 -20.96
CA TYR A 864 103.27 -35.97 -22.28
C TYR A 864 102.87 -34.58 -22.79
N GLY A 865 102.99 -33.54 -21.95
CA GLY A 865 102.51 -32.20 -22.27
C GLY A 865 103.24 -31.55 -23.44
N GLN A 866 102.46 -30.91 -24.32
CA GLN A 866 102.92 -30.16 -25.46
C GLN A 866 102.48 -28.71 -25.33
N TRP A 867 103.44 -27.80 -25.27
CA TRP A 867 103.19 -26.37 -25.32
C TRP A 867 102.91 -25.94 -26.75
N LYS A 868 101.76 -25.29 -26.95
CA LYS A 868 101.38 -24.64 -28.20
C LYS A 868 101.29 -23.15 -27.94
N PHE A 869 102.11 -22.39 -28.67
CA PHE A 869 102.05 -20.94 -28.70
C PHE A 869 101.06 -20.49 -29.77
N GLY A 870 100.30 -19.44 -29.48
CA GLY A 870 99.37 -18.83 -30.43
C GLY A 870 100.10 -18.32 -31.68
N VAL A 871 99.38 -18.25 -32.80
CA VAL A 871 99.92 -17.57 -33.99
C VAL A 871 99.91 -16.05 -33.77
N CYS A 872 100.71 -15.31 -34.53
CA CYS A 872 100.77 -13.84 -34.41
C CYS A 872 99.39 -13.17 -34.44
N GLU A 873 98.43 -13.70 -35.22
CA GLU A 873 97.06 -13.18 -35.26
C GLU A 873 96.32 -13.31 -33.92
N ASP A 874 96.43 -14.45 -33.24
CA ASP A 874 95.77 -14.66 -31.94
C ASP A 874 96.36 -13.75 -30.85
N ILE A 875 97.69 -13.57 -30.88
CA ILE A 875 98.43 -12.70 -29.93
C ILE A 875 98.08 -11.22 -30.17
N LEU A 876 97.98 -10.80 -31.42
CA LEU A 876 97.65 -9.41 -31.78
C LEU A 876 96.16 -9.07 -31.50
N GLN A 877 95.29 -10.08 -31.48
CA GLN A 877 93.88 -9.92 -31.10
C GLN A 877 93.67 -9.93 -29.57
N GLY A 878 94.71 -10.20 -28.78
CA GLY A 878 94.63 -10.24 -27.31
C GLY A 878 93.81 -11.40 -26.76
N ASP A 879 93.65 -12.48 -27.54
CA ASP A 879 92.97 -13.69 -27.09
C ASP A 879 93.92 -14.52 -26.22
N LYS A 880 94.02 -14.14 -24.95
CA LYS A 880 94.88 -14.78 -23.94
C LYS A 880 94.69 -16.30 -23.86
N ASN A 881 93.51 -16.82 -24.20
CA ASN A 881 93.25 -18.26 -24.13
C ASN A 881 93.92 -19.04 -25.29
N ASN A 882 94.27 -18.36 -26.38
CA ASN A 882 94.98 -18.95 -27.53
C ASN A 882 96.45 -18.55 -27.59
N GLU A 883 96.90 -17.56 -26.82
CA GLU A 883 98.30 -17.13 -26.71
C GLU A 883 99.23 -18.27 -26.24
N LEU A 884 98.78 -19.05 -25.25
CA LEU A 884 99.53 -20.17 -24.70
C LEU A 884 98.58 -21.28 -24.27
N ILE A 885 98.82 -22.47 -24.79
CA ILE A 885 98.04 -23.66 -24.51
C ILE A 885 98.98 -24.79 -24.12
N LEU A 886 98.69 -25.49 -23.03
CA LEU A 886 99.35 -26.73 -22.63
C LEU A 886 98.42 -27.90 -22.95
N LYS A 887 98.72 -28.62 -24.03
CA LYS A 887 97.99 -29.82 -24.41
C LYS A 887 98.59 -31.04 -23.71
N ILE A 888 97.85 -31.66 -22.81
CA ILE A 888 98.36 -32.75 -21.95
C ILE A 888 98.03 -34.11 -22.58
N THR A 889 96.78 -34.31 -23.01
CA THR A 889 96.31 -35.50 -23.73
C THR A 889 95.41 -35.10 -24.90
N ALA A 890 94.83 -36.07 -25.62
CA ALA A 890 93.83 -35.79 -26.66
C ALA A 890 92.59 -35.03 -26.11
N ASN A 891 92.29 -35.21 -24.82
CA ASN A 891 91.07 -34.70 -24.18
C ASN A 891 91.34 -33.66 -23.08
N THR A 892 92.60 -33.43 -22.70
CA THR A 892 92.96 -32.49 -21.63
C THR A 892 93.84 -31.38 -22.20
N ILE A 893 93.32 -30.16 -22.18
CA ILE A 893 93.98 -28.95 -22.66
C ILE A 893 93.85 -27.90 -21.55
N TRP A 894 94.95 -27.26 -21.18
CA TRP A 894 94.95 -26.10 -20.30
C TRP A 894 95.26 -24.84 -21.10
N HIS A 895 94.38 -23.86 -21.00
CA HIS A 895 94.59 -22.52 -21.56
C HIS A 895 95.39 -21.64 -20.61
N TYR A 896 95.97 -20.55 -21.11
CA TYR A 896 96.88 -19.67 -20.35
C TYR A 896 96.42 -19.36 -18.91
N ASN A 897 95.15 -19.00 -18.70
CA ASN A 897 94.61 -18.68 -17.38
C ASN A 897 94.50 -19.92 -16.47
N GLU A 898 94.19 -21.08 -17.03
CA GLU A 898 94.04 -22.35 -16.31
C GLU A 898 95.39 -22.94 -15.90
N ILE A 899 96.47 -22.64 -16.64
CA ILE A 899 97.82 -23.14 -16.34
C ILE A 899 98.30 -22.58 -14.99
N GLY A 900 98.16 -21.27 -14.78
CA GLY A 900 98.52 -20.63 -13.53
C GLY A 900 97.69 -21.13 -12.36
N GLU A 901 96.37 -21.24 -12.55
CA GLU A 901 95.45 -21.71 -11.51
C GLU A 901 95.73 -23.16 -11.11
N ASN A 902 95.91 -24.09 -12.05
CA ASN A 902 96.17 -25.50 -11.72
C ASN A 902 97.53 -25.72 -11.02
N ILE A 903 98.54 -24.93 -11.37
CA ILE A 903 99.84 -24.96 -10.67
C ILE A 903 99.70 -24.40 -9.26
N VAL A 904 98.97 -23.30 -9.07
CA VAL A 904 98.72 -22.69 -7.76
C VAL A 904 97.90 -23.63 -6.85
N VAL A 905 96.87 -24.28 -7.39
CA VAL A 905 96.04 -25.27 -6.66
C VAL A 905 96.92 -26.43 -6.16
N TYR A 906 97.85 -26.92 -6.98
CA TYR A 906 98.81 -27.93 -6.54
C TYR A 906 99.72 -27.42 -5.40
N TYR A 907 100.31 -26.23 -5.55
CA TYR A 907 101.21 -25.67 -4.55
C TYR A 907 100.52 -25.41 -3.20
N LEU A 908 99.30 -24.87 -3.22
CA LEU A 908 98.50 -24.62 -2.01
C LEU A 908 97.98 -25.90 -1.35
N GLY A 909 97.65 -26.93 -2.15
CA GLY A 909 97.27 -28.24 -1.62
C GLY A 909 98.46 -29.01 -1.02
N TRP A 910 99.67 -28.80 -1.54
CA TRP A 910 100.90 -29.43 -1.04
C TRP A 910 101.35 -28.85 0.31
N THR A 911 101.23 -27.54 0.53
CA THR A 911 101.54 -26.88 1.81
C THR A 911 100.53 -27.17 2.93
N LYS A 912 99.34 -27.70 2.62
CA LYS A 912 98.37 -28.18 3.63
C LYS A 912 98.62 -29.64 4.07
N LYS A 913 99.37 -30.44 3.28
CA LYS A 913 99.64 -31.87 3.54
C LYS A 913 100.99 -32.15 4.22
N ASN A 914 101.90 -31.18 4.25
CA ASN A 914 103.20 -31.20 4.94
C ASN A 914 103.23 -30.08 5.99
#